data_AF-A0A3M2BJR4-F1
#
_entry.id   AF-A0A3M2BJR4-F1
#
_cell.length_a   1.000
_cell.length_b   1.000
_cell.length_c   1.000
_cell.angle_alpha   90.00
_cell.angle_beta   90.00
_cell.angle_gamma   90.00
#
_symmetry.space_group_name_H-M   'P 1'
#
loop_
_entity.id
_entity.type
_entity.pdbx_description
1 polymer ?
#
loop_
_entity_poly.entity_id
_entity_poly.type
_entity_poly.pdbx_seq_one_letter_code
_entity_poly.pdbx_strand_id
1 'polypeptide(L)'
;VDPGGRVEARADGRTQVRVTTPTGLTATAHVYVVDGVIAAVLDGRVVETTMGGEPGTRGGSGGARGPAYSADGARLLWAEGGQVVDAATGPLAEGAWPALSPDGTKLAFERAGALWIANEDGSGPVDRGPGLAPAWQEDGEHLLLGGGSIERILGNGEGRETVVPEAGARLPSVGASGATLYVGPDGRVHRLGGGVALDVVVGSRATASPNGRWVAGAREGDGQLFVAPLAGGGPALPVDGLAALSDPVFRPEGLARAPGPPEVTALDPAEPVPGREASVLGAGFDWILPANTRVFFPTGEGEAEAEVRAVAADRIEVVVPRGVVAGDVRVTTRVGEAVLSIVPAAGTVTVGAHAPWDAPVEGVRFTLASATDTARLTTDAEGVAASEALPVGDYTLTVEPPEGFDVTGAPPSTVTVVAGESEVDVEVTPRVHALAFDELPGRIPVGDVIDLVVVATDIRGDEIPRVDRADWRSGSGRLDVWGSGLRGRAAGVSPGPEGSVSRFSVTVQGVRLDGSVEVRSFIAGTVAEPVVTPAPAGLARGGAPRTLPPVRRAAAGRTVVPSPLAAPPGVDVRGVTVQLFQGETLLAETTTGATGAFRFVGLPAGSYDVMPVAPSGSAISPTSAAVTLDDDNVVGDVAFTIQAVAQQTLTLSPPSSERLPGGTQRFTVTSGETGPFDWLVNGVVGGGATFGTIDTTGFYVAPGSVPSPASFPVCARLRSDPSVQGCATVTIEPIPTAGEDVVVFNDLNIFANDGLTEPNNHTLVRNIVNFTSSGPRASATRVLWDHGHNSDCSISTCGAFSSNMATTRSVIEGEGLTLDTIMSAQGTLVDIPGDVRVIWLWMPQVAYTRDEINALKQFAAEGGRIVFVGEHAGFYQRIDIENQFLADMGAQMTNVGAMIDCGFHTQPLSRIATHQVTSGLTAYRMACASKVVPGPNDFAILFASENGVDVPIAGVAKIDVTPLPEEAPMPSSRLRLKAPFDGPRTDDPTGADLIAWIRRR
;
A
#
# COMPACT_ATOMS: atom_id res chain seq x y z
N VAL A 1 -68.71 18.06 -8.68
CA VAL A 1 -69.88 18.70 -8.04
C VAL A 1 -71.06 17.79 -8.31
N ASP A 2 -71.73 17.33 -7.27
CA ASP A 2 -72.89 16.45 -7.40
C ASP A 2 -74.16 17.26 -7.78
N PRO A 3 -75.31 16.59 -8.07
CA PRO A 3 -76.56 17.27 -8.36
C PRO A 3 -77.14 18.10 -7.20
N GLY A 4 -76.64 17.95 -5.97
CA GLY A 4 -76.99 18.75 -4.80
C GLY A 4 -76.10 19.98 -4.59
N GLY A 5 -75.11 20.20 -5.47
CA GLY A 5 -74.15 21.31 -5.36
C GLY A 5 -72.93 21.00 -4.49
N ARG A 6 -72.79 19.78 -3.97
CA ARG A 6 -71.64 19.38 -3.15
C ARG A 6 -70.39 19.25 -4.02
N VAL A 7 -69.31 19.92 -3.64
CA VAL A 7 -68.00 19.76 -4.29
C VAL A 7 -67.24 18.64 -3.59
N GLU A 8 -66.98 17.54 -4.29
CA GLU A 8 -66.12 16.46 -3.80
C GLU A 8 -64.68 16.66 -4.28
N ALA A 9 -63.72 16.45 -3.38
CA ALA A 9 -62.30 16.58 -3.67
C ALA A 9 -61.82 15.42 -4.55
N ARG A 10 -60.88 15.71 -5.46
CA ARG A 10 -60.08 14.70 -6.14
C ARG A 10 -58.92 14.27 -5.24
N ALA A 11 -58.30 13.12 -5.56
CA ALA A 11 -57.20 12.56 -4.77
C ALA A 11 -55.96 13.48 -4.65
N ASP A 12 -55.82 14.44 -5.56
CA ASP A 12 -54.78 15.49 -5.59
C ASP A 12 -55.11 16.72 -4.72
N GLY A 13 -56.30 16.79 -4.11
CA GLY A 13 -56.75 17.92 -3.29
C GLY A 13 -57.22 19.15 -4.08
N ARG A 14 -57.27 19.07 -5.42
CA ARG A 14 -57.62 20.21 -6.28
C ARG A 14 -58.76 19.87 -7.23
N THR A 15 -59.67 20.82 -7.44
CA THR A 15 -60.66 20.68 -8.51
C THR A 15 -60.96 22.03 -9.19
N GLN A 16 -61.54 21.95 -10.38
CA GLN A 16 -62.03 23.09 -11.13
C GLN A 16 -63.53 22.88 -11.38
N VAL A 17 -64.34 23.79 -10.85
CA VAL A 17 -65.79 23.78 -10.98
C VAL A 17 -66.17 24.69 -12.14
N ARG A 18 -66.82 24.13 -13.16
CA ARG A 18 -67.38 24.88 -14.29
C ARG A 18 -68.90 24.91 -14.18
N VAL A 19 -69.48 26.10 -14.13
CA VAL A 19 -70.93 26.34 -14.13
C VAL A 19 -71.31 27.03 -15.42
N THR A 20 -72.32 26.52 -16.13
CA THR A 20 -72.84 27.14 -17.36
C THR A 20 -74.29 27.53 -17.17
N THR A 21 -74.65 28.79 -17.43
CA THR A 21 -76.04 29.25 -17.36
C THR A 21 -76.88 28.63 -18.49
N PRO A 22 -78.23 28.61 -18.38
CA PRO A 22 -79.10 28.22 -19.49
C PRO A 22 -78.92 29.07 -20.77
N THR A 23 -78.35 30.27 -20.65
CA THR A 23 -77.99 31.16 -21.76
C THR A 23 -76.59 30.91 -22.34
N GLY A 24 -75.87 29.89 -21.86
CA GLY A 24 -74.55 29.49 -22.36
C GLY A 24 -73.35 30.21 -21.73
N LEU A 25 -73.57 31.13 -20.78
CA LEU A 25 -72.48 31.82 -20.07
C LEU A 25 -71.76 30.84 -19.14
N THR A 26 -70.47 30.64 -19.36
CA THR A 26 -69.62 29.81 -18.48
C THR A 26 -68.96 30.68 -17.42
N ALA A 27 -69.03 30.26 -16.15
CA ALA A 27 -68.14 30.67 -15.07
C ALA A 27 -67.29 29.47 -14.62
N THR A 28 -66.07 29.72 -14.17
CA THR A 28 -65.13 28.68 -13.74
C THR A 28 -64.47 29.11 -12.43
N ALA A 29 -64.48 28.24 -11.43
CA ALA A 29 -63.85 28.46 -10.12
C ALA A 29 -62.82 27.35 -9.84
N HIS A 30 -61.74 27.72 -9.15
CA HIS A 30 -60.79 26.76 -8.58
C HIS A 30 -61.13 26.52 -7.11
N VAL A 31 -61.06 25.25 -6.68
CA VAL A 31 -61.30 24.85 -5.30
C VAL A 31 -60.12 24.01 -4.84
N TYR A 32 -59.50 24.42 -3.74
CA TYR A 32 -58.37 23.77 -3.09
C TYR A 32 -58.81 23.26 -1.72
N VAL A 33 -58.42 22.03 -1.37
CA VAL A 33 -58.61 21.48 -0.03
C VAL A 33 -57.24 21.44 0.63
N VAL A 34 -57.03 22.38 1.55
CA VAL A 34 -55.74 22.61 2.22
C VAL A 34 -55.93 22.36 3.71
N ASP A 35 -55.53 21.18 4.15
CA ASP A 35 -55.49 20.81 5.55
C ASP A 35 -54.08 21.09 6.12
N GLY A 36 -54.02 21.40 7.41
CA GLY A 36 -52.79 21.66 8.15
C GLY A 36 -52.90 22.82 9.13
N VAL A 37 -51.92 22.87 10.04
CA VAL A 37 -51.76 23.95 11.02
C VAL A 37 -50.59 24.82 10.57
N ILE A 38 -50.74 26.14 10.67
CA ILE A 38 -49.74 27.13 10.27
C ILE A 38 -49.45 28.06 11.45
N ALA A 39 -48.17 28.28 11.74
CA ALA A 39 -47.73 29.40 12.57
C ALA A 39 -47.32 30.58 11.68
N ALA A 40 -47.52 31.79 12.17
CA ALA A 40 -47.14 33.02 11.50
C ALA A 40 -46.92 34.13 12.54
N VAL A 41 -46.41 35.28 12.10
CA VAL A 41 -46.37 36.49 12.91
C VAL A 41 -47.56 37.38 12.55
N LEU A 42 -48.30 37.81 13.57
CA LEU A 42 -49.39 38.80 13.48
C LEU A 42 -49.13 39.88 14.55
N ASP A 43 -49.07 41.15 14.15
CA ASP A 43 -48.79 42.30 15.03
C ASP A 43 -47.56 42.10 15.95
N GLY A 44 -46.50 41.47 15.42
CA GLY A 44 -45.26 41.19 16.16
C GLY A 44 -45.36 40.07 17.21
N ARG A 45 -46.43 39.27 17.19
CA ARG A 45 -46.61 38.07 18.03
C ARG A 45 -46.68 36.82 17.17
N VAL A 46 -46.24 35.69 17.70
CA VAL A 46 -46.41 34.38 17.06
C VAL A 46 -47.84 33.89 17.32
N VAL A 47 -48.56 33.63 16.25
CA VAL A 47 -49.90 33.04 16.25
C VAL A 47 -49.87 31.70 15.53
N GLU A 48 -50.82 30.82 15.85
CA GLU A 48 -51.02 29.54 15.18
C GLU A 48 -52.51 29.35 14.87
N THR A 49 -52.81 28.77 13.71
CA THR A 49 -54.18 28.49 13.26
C THR A 49 -54.24 27.28 12.33
N THR A 50 -55.42 26.65 12.23
CA THR A 50 -55.74 25.78 11.10
C THR A 50 -56.01 26.63 9.85
N MET A 51 -55.69 26.15 8.65
CA MET A 51 -55.96 26.88 7.41
C MET A 51 -57.42 27.39 7.31
N GLY A 52 -57.60 28.71 7.26
CA GLY A 52 -58.92 29.38 7.23
C GLY A 52 -59.62 29.54 8.59
N GLY A 53 -58.96 29.24 9.71
CA GLY A 53 -59.47 29.46 11.07
C GLY A 53 -58.93 30.74 11.74
N GLU A 54 -59.57 31.16 12.84
CA GLU A 54 -59.16 32.32 13.63
C GLU A 54 -57.81 32.09 14.36
N PRO A 55 -56.82 32.99 14.24
CA PRO A 55 -55.50 32.82 14.87
C PRO A 55 -55.49 32.86 16.41
N GLY A 56 -54.93 31.81 17.02
CA GLY A 56 -54.63 31.76 18.45
C GLY A 56 -53.21 32.24 18.75
N THR A 57 -53.01 33.09 19.75
CA THR A 57 -51.67 33.54 20.15
C THR A 57 -50.87 32.42 20.82
N ARG A 58 -49.65 32.15 20.35
CA ARG A 58 -48.70 31.20 20.92
C ARG A 58 -47.61 31.85 21.77
N GLY A 59 -47.16 33.05 21.40
CA GLY A 59 -46.10 33.76 22.12
C GLY A 59 -45.78 35.13 21.51
N GLY A 60 -44.75 35.78 22.04
CA GLY A 60 -44.28 37.08 21.56
C GLY A 60 -44.75 38.28 22.39
N SER A 61 -43.83 39.19 22.65
CA SER A 61 -44.03 40.44 23.40
C SER A 61 -44.30 41.66 22.51
N GLY A 62 -43.81 41.66 21.26
CA GLY A 62 -44.07 42.72 20.27
C GLY A 62 -43.00 42.90 19.21
N GLY A 63 -42.24 41.85 18.87
CA GLY A 63 -41.18 41.91 17.85
C GLY A 63 -40.72 40.55 17.32
N ALA A 64 -41.60 39.55 17.36
CA ALA A 64 -41.32 38.22 16.86
C ALA A 64 -41.14 38.21 15.32
N ARG A 65 -40.24 37.37 14.82
CA ARG A 65 -40.00 37.11 13.37
C ARG A 65 -39.47 35.70 13.14
N GLY A 66 -39.67 35.18 11.93
CA GLY A 66 -39.15 33.88 11.50
C GLY A 66 -39.46 32.72 12.45
N PRO A 67 -40.74 32.39 12.73
CA PRO A 67 -41.10 31.18 13.46
C PRO A 67 -40.61 29.92 12.71
N ALA A 68 -40.18 28.91 13.46
CA ALA A 68 -39.72 27.64 12.94
C ALA A 68 -40.14 26.48 13.86
N TYR A 69 -40.55 25.37 13.27
CA TYR A 69 -40.87 24.14 14.00
C TYR A 69 -39.67 23.18 14.02
N SER A 70 -39.60 22.32 15.03
CA SER A 70 -38.87 21.06 14.94
C SER A 70 -39.53 20.11 13.92
N ALA A 71 -38.79 19.12 13.41
CA ALA A 71 -39.29 18.21 12.38
C ALA A 71 -40.48 17.33 12.81
N ASP A 72 -40.67 17.11 14.11
CA ASP A 72 -41.86 16.48 14.73
C ASP A 72 -43.02 17.46 15.02
N GLY A 73 -42.83 18.75 14.74
CA GLY A 73 -43.77 19.80 15.09
C GLY A 73 -44.02 19.97 16.60
N ALA A 74 -43.17 19.43 17.48
CA ALA A 74 -43.35 19.53 18.93
C ALA A 74 -42.85 20.86 19.53
N ARG A 75 -41.72 21.39 19.03
CA ARG A 75 -41.12 22.67 19.44
C ARG A 75 -41.44 23.75 18.41
N LEU A 76 -41.72 24.97 18.89
CA LEU A 76 -41.92 26.16 18.08
C LEU A 76 -40.97 27.26 18.59
N LEU A 77 -40.04 27.66 17.73
CA LEU A 77 -39.04 28.69 18.02
C LEU A 77 -39.34 29.95 17.19
N TRP A 78 -38.91 31.11 17.66
CA TRP A 78 -38.90 32.37 16.89
C TRP A 78 -37.73 33.26 17.31
N ALA A 79 -37.51 34.35 16.57
CA ALA A 79 -36.56 35.38 16.95
C ALA A 79 -37.30 36.60 17.52
N GLU A 80 -36.91 37.08 18.71
CA GLU A 80 -37.46 38.28 19.35
C GLU A 80 -36.40 38.97 20.23
N GLY A 81 -36.35 40.30 20.21
CA GLY A 81 -35.42 41.06 21.06
C GLY A 81 -33.93 40.82 20.78
N GLY A 82 -33.59 40.20 19.65
CA GLY A 82 -32.22 39.74 19.33
C GLY A 82 -31.86 38.37 19.94
N GLN A 83 -32.85 37.62 20.44
CA GLN A 83 -32.70 36.25 20.94
C GLN A 83 -33.52 35.28 20.07
N VAL A 84 -33.01 34.08 19.90
CA VAL A 84 -33.82 32.89 19.57
C VAL A 84 -34.53 32.44 20.85
N VAL A 85 -35.86 32.28 20.76
CA VAL A 85 -36.74 31.91 21.87
C VAL A 85 -37.52 30.65 21.48
N ASP A 86 -37.57 29.67 22.37
CA ASP A 86 -38.45 28.51 22.30
C ASP A 86 -39.75 28.78 23.09
N ALA A 87 -40.89 28.38 22.53
CA ALA A 87 -42.20 28.45 23.17
C ALA A 87 -42.25 27.80 24.56
N ALA A 88 -41.51 26.71 24.76
CA ALA A 88 -41.56 25.89 25.96
C ALA A 88 -40.50 26.26 27.01
N THR A 89 -39.27 26.58 26.57
CA THR A 89 -38.12 26.79 27.47
C THR A 89 -37.62 28.24 27.55
N GLY A 90 -38.04 29.13 26.66
CA GLY A 90 -37.63 30.54 26.65
C GLY A 90 -36.38 30.80 25.80
N PRO A 91 -35.59 31.86 26.11
CA PRO A 91 -34.41 32.23 25.33
C PRO A 91 -33.34 31.14 25.30
N LEU A 92 -32.81 30.84 24.12
CA LEU A 92 -31.75 29.83 23.90
C LEU A 92 -30.40 30.47 23.57
N ALA A 93 -30.36 31.40 22.62
CA ALA A 93 -29.13 32.02 22.12
C ALA A 93 -29.39 33.38 21.47
N GLU A 94 -28.41 34.28 21.45
CA GLU A 94 -28.52 35.54 20.72
C GLU A 94 -28.57 35.28 19.20
N GLY A 95 -29.49 35.91 18.46
CA GLY A 95 -29.59 35.72 17.01
C GLY A 95 -31.00 35.92 16.46
N ALA A 96 -31.18 35.47 15.22
CA ALA A 96 -32.43 35.48 14.50
C ALA A 96 -32.56 34.29 13.53
N TRP A 97 -33.74 34.11 12.93
CA TRP A 97 -34.01 33.06 11.93
C TRP A 97 -33.60 31.64 12.38
N PRO A 98 -34.14 31.14 13.51
CA PRO A 98 -33.82 29.81 13.99
C PRO A 98 -34.27 28.73 13.01
N ALA A 99 -33.49 27.64 12.94
CA ALA A 99 -33.83 26.40 12.27
C ALA A 99 -33.26 25.23 13.08
N LEU A 100 -34.14 24.33 13.54
CA LEU A 100 -33.72 23.07 14.15
C LEU A 100 -33.41 22.02 13.07
N SER A 101 -32.41 21.19 13.31
CA SER A 101 -32.07 20.05 12.45
C SER A 101 -33.19 18.98 12.45
N PRO A 102 -33.26 18.12 11.42
CA PRO A 102 -34.30 17.07 11.31
C PRO A 102 -34.27 16.02 12.42
N ASP A 103 -33.09 15.80 13.02
CA ASP A 103 -32.88 14.95 14.20
C ASP A 103 -33.16 15.67 15.53
N GLY A 104 -33.32 17.00 15.49
CA GLY A 104 -33.55 17.85 16.65
C GLY A 104 -32.32 18.11 17.53
N THR A 105 -31.09 17.73 17.13
CA THR A 105 -29.87 17.89 17.97
C THR A 105 -29.07 19.17 17.74
N LYS A 106 -29.41 19.96 16.71
CA LYS A 106 -28.70 21.19 16.36
C LYS A 106 -29.67 22.34 16.13
N LEU A 107 -29.26 23.52 16.60
CA LEU A 107 -29.91 24.79 16.36
C LEU A 107 -29.02 25.66 15.47
N ALA A 108 -29.47 25.91 14.25
CA ALA A 108 -28.87 26.90 13.35
C ALA A 108 -29.60 28.23 13.47
N PHE A 109 -28.86 29.34 13.42
CA PHE A 109 -29.42 30.69 13.46
C PHE A 109 -28.48 31.70 12.81
N GLU A 110 -29.02 32.85 12.44
CA GLU A 110 -28.25 34.01 11.97
C GLU A 110 -27.86 34.88 13.17
N ARG A 111 -26.58 35.28 13.26
CA ARG A 111 -26.12 36.29 14.21
C ARG A 111 -25.10 37.21 13.53
N ALA A 112 -25.41 38.50 13.48
CA ALA A 112 -24.58 39.54 12.89
C ALA A 112 -24.18 39.28 11.41
N GLY A 113 -25.05 38.60 10.66
CA GLY A 113 -24.82 38.25 9.25
C GLY A 113 -24.07 36.94 9.01
N ALA A 114 -23.72 36.19 10.06
CA ALA A 114 -23.09 34.88 9.99
C ALA A 114 -24.07 33.76 10.35
N LEU A 115 -23.85 32.58 9.78
CA LEU A 115 -24.41 31.31 10.23
C LEU A 115 -23.74 30.92 11.54
N TRP A 116 -24.54 30.67 12.58
CA TRP A 116 -24.10 30.07 13.82
C TRP A 116 -24.85 28.77 14.05
N ILE A 117 -24.13 27.76 14.55
CA ILE A 117 -24.70 26.45 14.90
C ILE A 117 -24.37 26.15 16.36
N ALA A 118 -25.37 25.74 17.12
CA ALA A 118 -25.32 25.38 18.52
C ALA A 118 -26.03 24.04 18.75
N ASN A 119 -25.95 23.54 19.99
CA ASN A 119 -26.83 22.47 20.46
C ASN A 119 -28.30 22.93 20.45
N GLU A 120 -29.21 21.98 20.53
CA GLU A 120 -30.67 22.18 20.54
C GLU A 120 -31.21 23.01 21.72
N ASP A 121 -30.40 23.16 22.77
CA ASP A 121 -30.61 23.97 23.96
C ASP A 121 -29.96 25.38 23.87
N GLY A 122 -29.26 25.69 22.76
CA GLY A 122 -28.52 26.93 22.55
C GLY A 122 -27.07 26.94 23.06
N SER A 123 -26.62 25.87 23.72
CA SER A 123 -25.24 25.76 24.23
C SER A 123 -24.22 25.48 23.14
N GLY A 124 -22.95 25.85 23.40
CA GLY A 124 -21.83 25.63 22.47
C GLY A 124 -21.96 26.29 21.08
N PRO A 125 -22.39 27.56 20.95
CA PRO A 125 -22.56 28.19 19.64
C PRO A 125 -21.21 28.43 18.92
N VAL A 126 -21.10 27.98 17.67
CA VAL A 126 -19.92 28.12 16.80
C VAL A 126 -20.27 28.91 15.54
N ASP A 127 -19.42 29.86 15.16
CA ASP A 127 -19.50 30.63 13.92
C ASP A 127 -19.07 29.77 12.72
N ARG A 128 -19.90 29.72 11.67
CA ARG A 128 -19.68 28.97 10.42
C ARG A 128 -19.55 29.89 9.19
N GLY A 129 -19.23 31.16 9.42
CA GLY A 129 -19.00 32.16 8.39
C GLY A 129 -20.30 32.81 7.88
N PRO A 130 -20.22 33.66 6.83
CA PRO A 130 -21.35 34.49 6.39
C PRO A 130 -22.56 33.66 5.95
N GLY A 131 -23.76 34.11 6.29
CA GLY A 131 -24.99 33.41 5.91
C GLY A 131 -26.22 33.97 6.63
N LEU A 132 -27.32 34.17 5.89
CA LEU A 132 -28.59 34.64 6.45
C LEU A 132 -29.67 33.58 6.36
N ALA A 133 -30.63 33.64 7.28
CA ALA A 133 -31.88 32.91 7.22
C ALA A 133 -31.73 31.40 6.94
N PRO A 134 -30.98 30.65 7.77
CA PRO A 134 -30.71 29.24 7.53
C PRO A 134 -31.99 28.39 7.41
N ALA A 135 -31.87 27.27 6.70
CA ALA A 135 -32.84 26.18 6.66
C ALA A 135 -32.09 24.85 6.48
N TRP A 136 -32.32 23.88 7.36
CA TRP A 136 -31.75 22.54 7.22
C TRP A 136 -32.39 21.79 6.04
N GLN A 137 -31.59 20.98 5.35
CA GLN A 137 -32.09 19.97 4.41
C GLN A 137 -32.49 18.69 5.16
N GLU A 138 -33.23 17.79 4.50
CA GLU A 138 -33.79 16.58 5.14
C GLU A 138 -32.74 15.54 5.56
N ASP A 139 -31.53 15.61 5.01
CA ASP A 139 -30.39 14.78 5.43
C ASP A 139 -29.94 15.08 6.87
N GLY A 140 -30.14 16.32 7.33
CA GLY A 140 -29.63 16.83 8.61
C GLY A 140 -28.14 17.16 8.62
N GLU A 141 -27.48 17.07 7.47
CA GLU A 141 -26.06 17.35 7.28
C GLU A 141 -25.84 18.70 6.61
N HIS A 142 -26.75 19.10 5.72
CA HIS A 142 -26.66 20.32 4.93
C HIS A 142 -27.64 21.41 5.39
N LEU A 143 -27.22 22.66 5.21
CA LEU A 143 -28.06 23.84 5.32
C LEU A 143 -28.08 24.63 4.02
N LEU A 144 -29.22 25.27 3.78
CA LEU A 144 -29.39 26.33 2.79
C LEU A 144 -29.31 27.70 3.47
N LEU A 145 -28.55 28.61 2.86
CA LEU A 145 -28.34 29.98 3.30
C LEU A 145 -28.82 30.95 2.23
N GLY A 146 -29.43 32.05 2.65
CA GLY A 146 -29.71 33.21 1.80
C GLY A 146 -28.72 34.35 2.05
N GLY A 147 -28.79 35.38 1.21
CA GLY A 147 -28.00 36.62 1.40
C GLY A 147 -27.68 37.39 0.12
N GLY A 148 -28.16 36.93 -1.03
CA GLY A 148 -27.83 37.47 -2.35
C GLY A 148 -27.86 36.37 -3.42
N SER A 149 -27.46 35.17 -3.03
CA SER A 149 -27.66 33.88 -3.70
C SER A 149 -28.35 32.91 -2.72
N ILE A 150 -28.70 31.70 -3.19
CA ILE A 150 -28.89 30.57 -2.26
C ILE A 150 -27.64 29.70 -2.32
N GLU A 151 -27.04 29.49 -1.15
CA GLU A 151 -25.87 28.62 -0.97
C GLU A 151 -26.26 27.37 -0.17
N ARG A 152 -25.59 26.26 -0.45
CA ARG A 152 -25.61 25.01 0.33
C ARG A 152 -24.29 24.88 1.08
N ILE A 153 -24.32 24.40 2.32
CA ILE A 153 -23.13 24.22 3.18
C ILE A 153 -23.35 23.03 4.12
N LEU A 154 -22.28 22.35 4.54
CA LEU A 154 -22.34 21.34 5.60
C LEU A 154 -22.51 22.01 6.98
N GLY A 155 -23.09 21.30 7.95
CA GLY A 155 -23.27 21.79 9.33
C GLY A 155 -21.97 22.11 10.08
N ASN A 156 -20.84 21.52 9.67
CA ASN A 156 -19.52 21.88 10.19
C ASN A 156 -18.96 23.20 9.58
N GLY A 157 -19.62 23.77 8.56
CA GLY A 157 -19.21 24.98 7.84
C GLY A 157 -18.40 24.74 6.55
N GLU A 158 -18.18 23.49 6.14
CA GLU A 158 -17.41 23.13 4.96
C GLU A 158 -18.29 22.92 3.71
N GLY A 159 -17.67 22.65 2.57
CA GLY A 159 -18.39 22.24 1.34
C GLY A 159 -19.31 23.29 0.73
N ARG A 160 -19.06 24.59 0.96
CA ARG A 160 -19.94 25.68 0.50
C ARG A 160 -20.06 25.73 -1.03
N GLU A 161 -21.30 25.66 -1.52
CA GLU A 161 -21.68 25.63 -2.93
C GLU A 161 -22.79 26.66 -3.21
N THR A 162 -22.75 27.37 -4.35
CA THR A 162 -23.89 28.19 -4.79
C THR A 162 -24.89 27.33 -5.58
N VAL A 163 -26.09 27.11 -5.03
CA VAL A 163 -27.16 26.31 -5.68
C VAL A 163 -28.19 27.17 -6.43
N VAL A 164 -28.31 28.46 -6.10
CA VAL A 164 -29.06 29.45 -6.90
C VAL A 164 -28.19 30.70 -7.07
N PRO A 165 -27.64 30.97 -8.28
CA PRO A 165 -26.72 32.09 -8.52
C PRO A 165 -27.43 33.44 -8.73
N GLU A 166 -28.76 33.48 -8.66
CA GLU A 166 -29.55 34.68 -8.97
C GLU A 166 -29.41 35.77 -7.90
N ALA A 167 -28.79 36.90 -8.29
CA ALA A 167 -28.59 38.05 -7.41
C ALA A 167 -29.92 38.62 -6.87
N GLY A 168 -30.15 38.46 -5.57
CA GLY A 168 -31.37 38.84 -4.86
C GLY A 168 -32.17 37.66 -4.28
N ALA A 169 -31.76 36.42 -4.57
CA ALA A 169 -32.36 35.23 -3.98
C ALA A 169 -32.15 35.19 -2.45
N ARG A 170 -33.21 34.88 -1.71
CA ARG A 170 -33.23 34.97 -0.24
C ARG A 170 -34.27 34.04 0.41
N LEU A 171 -34.20 33.95 1.73
CA LEU A 171 -35.17 33.26 2.60
C LEU A 171 -35.48 31.83 2.14
N PRO A 172 -34.47 30.93 2.06
CA PRO A 172 -34.70 29.54 1.71
C PRO A 172 -35.60 28.86 2.75
N SER A 173 -36.36 27.86 2.34
CA SER A 173 -37.08 26.96 3.25
C SER A 173 -37.16 25.56 2.66
N VAL A 174 -37.25 24.55 3.53
CA VAL A 174 -37.41 23.15 3.16
C VAL A 174 -38.69 22.64 3.81
N GLY A 175 -39.65 22.18 3.01
CA GLY A 175 -40.82 21.46 3.50
C GLY A 175 -40.51 20.00 3.76
N ALA A 176 -41.29 19.35 4.62
CA ALA A 176 -41.17 17.93 5.05
C ALA A 176 -41.46 16.88 3.95
N SER A 177 -41.28 17.26 2.68
CA SER A 177 -41.38 16.42 1.49
C SER A 177 -40.20 16.69 0.52
N GLY A 178 -39.06 17.09 1.06
CA GLY A 178 -37.84 17.50 0.36
C GLY A 178 -37.96 18.80 -0.44
N ALA A 179 -39.10 19.49 -0.36
CA ALA A 179 -39.40 20.60 -1.23
C ALA A 179 -38.67 21.88 -0.79
N THR A 180 -37.55 22.17 -1.46
CA THR A 180 -36.80 23.42 -1.27
C THR A 180 -37.46 24.58 -2.01
N LEU A 181 -37.79 25.63 -1.29
CA LEU A 181 -38.34 26.90 -1.77
C LEU A 181 -37.37 28.06 -1.47
N TYR A 182 -37.44 29.12 -2.27
CA TYR A 182 -36.74 30.38 -2.02
C TYR A 182 -37.53 31.56 -2.58
N VAL A 183 -37.26 32.78 -2.09
CA VAL A 183 -37.79 34.02 -2.68
C VAL A 183 -36.79 34.53 -3.71
N GLY A 184 -37.22 34.65 -4.96
CA GLY A 184 -36.38 35.06 -6.09
C GLY A 184 -36.17 36.58 -6.17
N PRO A 185 -35.36 37.06 -7.12
CA PRO A 185 -35.15 38.49 -7.37
C PRO A 185 -36.42 39.24 -7.77
N ASP A 186 -37.40 38.55 -8.36
CA ASP A 186 -38.73 39.10 -8.68
C ASP A 186 -39.69 39.14 -7.47
N GLY A 187 -39.22 38.74 -6.28
CA GLY A 187 -39.98 38.72 -5.04
C GLY A 187 -41.01 37.59 -4.94
N ARG A 188 -41.09 36.70 -5.92
CA ARG A 188 -41.98 35.53 -5.90
C ARG A 188 -41.31 34.31 -5.26
N VAL A 189 -42.12 33.31 -4.93
CA VAL A 189 -41.60 32.03 -4.42
C VAL A 189 -41.30 31.10 -5.58
N HIS A 190 -40.06 30.62 -5.65
CA HIS A 190 -39.58 29.63 -6.61
C HIS A 190 -39.24 28.32 -5.90
N ARG A 191 -39.28 27.21 -6.65
CA ARG A 191 -38.81 25.90 -6.18
C ARG A 191 -37.43 25.61 -6.76
N LEU A 192 -36.50 25.10 -5.95
CA LEU A 192 -35.19 24.66 -6.44
C LEU A 192 -35.36 23.53 -7.48
N GLY A 193 -34.66 23.64 -8.62
CA GLY A 193 -34.84 22.73 -9.77
C GLY A 193 -36.18 22.86 -10.50
N GLY A 194 -37.00 23.87 -10.18
CA GLY A 194 -38.29 24.16 -10.80
C GLY A 194 -38.42 25.63 -11.20
N GLY A 195 -39.67 26.11 -11.31
CA GLY A 195 -39.97 27.52 -11.56
C GLY A 195 -40.73 28.17 -10.40
N VAL A 196 -41.47 29.24 -10.71
CA VAL A 196 -42.38 29.93 -9.78
C VAL A 196 -43.39 28.93 -9.20
N ALA A 197 -43.32 28.72 -7.88
CA ALA A 197 -44.26 27.92 -7.11
C ALA A 197 -45.46 28.74 -6.62
N LEU A 198 -45.25 30.03 -6.28
CA LEU A 198 -46.30 30.98 -5.90
C LEU A 198 -46.15 32.27 -6.70
N ASP A 199 -47.10 32.53 -7.62
CA ASP A 199 -47.17 33.75 -8.42
C ASP A 199 -47.78 34.92 -7.62
N VAL A 200 -47.14 35.25 -6.51
CA VAL A 200 -47.45 36.37 -5.63
C VAL A 200 -46.13 36.92 -5.10
N VAL A 201 -45.96 38.24 -5.08
CA VAL A 201 -44.81 38.88 -4.45
C VAL A 201 -44.95 38.79 -2.93
N VAL A 202 -43.98 38.16 -2.27
CA VAL A 202 -43.99 37.89 -0.82
C VAL A 202 -42.93 38.70 -0.08
N GLY A 203 -43.30 39.25 1.06
CA GLY A 203 -42.39 40.05 1.91
C GLY A 203 -41.59 39.24 2.94
N SER A 204 -41.83 37.93 3.04
CA SER A 204 -41.39 37.08 4.15
C SER A 204 -41.14 35.63 3.71
N ARG A 205 -40.65 34.76 4.61
CA ARG A 205 -40.33 33.36 4.24
C ARG A 205 -41.60 32.61 3.82
N ALA A 206 -41.50 31.80 2.77
CA ALA A 206 -42.58 30.94 2.30
C ALA A 206 -42.44 29.51 2.86
N THR A 207 -43.51 28.73 2.81
CA THR A 207 -43.56 27.38 3.39
C THR A 207 -44.31 26.39 2.48
N ALA A 208 -43.92 25.13 2.51
CA ALA A 208 -44.63 24.03 1.85
C ALA A 208 -45.41 23.20 2.89
N SER A 209 -46.59 22.70 2.53
CA SER A 209 -47.42 21.89 3.42
C SER A 209 -46.77 20.52 3.69
N PRO A 210 -47.01 19.88 4.85
CA PRO A 210 -46.34 18.63 5.23
C PRO A 210 -46.62 17.48 4.26
N ASN A 211 -47.81 17.49 3.64
CA ASN A 211 -48.21 16.52 2.62
C ASN A 211 -47.60 16.76 1.22
N GLY A 212 -46.72 17.75 1.05
CA GLY A 212 -46.02 18.05 -0.21
C GLY A 212 -46.91 18.56 -1.35
N ARG A 213 -48.13 19.02 -1.05
CA ARG A 213 -49.12 19.42 -2.09
C ARG A 213 -49.22 20.93 -2.32
N TRP A 214 -48.97 21.73 -1.30
CA TRP A 214 -49.27 23.16 -1.30
C TRP A 214 -48.03 23.99 -0.94
N VAL A 215 -47.94 25.18 -1.51
CA VAL A 215 -47.04 26.26 -1.08
C VAL A 215 -47.89 27.41 -0.55
N ALA A 216 -47.49 27.99 0.57
CA ALA A 216 -48.12 29.17 1.15
C ALA A 216 -47.10 30.30 1.38
N GLY A 217 -47.56 31.54 1.25
CA GLY A 217 -46.76 32.73 1.45
C GLY A 217 -47.62 33.96 1.70
N ALA A 218 -47.13 34.88 2.53
CA ALA A 218 -47.82 36.13 2.84
C ALA A 218 -47.42 37.23 1.86
N ARG A 219 -48.41 37.85 1.21
CA ARG A 219 -48.21 38.90 0.21
C ARG A 219 -47.53 40.13 0.83
N GLU A 220 -46.58 40.71 0.10
CA GLU A 220 -45.92 41.94 0.51
C GLU A 220 -46.91 43.11 0.65
N GLY A 221 -46.75 43.92 1.69
CA GLY A 221 -47.57 45.12 1.96
C GLY A 221 -48.78 44.88 2.85
N ASP A 222 -49.64 43.90 2.56
CA ASP A 222 -50.87 43.64 3.34
C ASP A 222 -50.90 42.31 4.11
N GLY A 223 -49.89 41.45 3.94
CA GLY A 223 -49.76 40.20 4.68
C GLY A 223 -50.90 39.20 4.44
N GLN A 224 -51.68 39.37 3.36
CA GLN A 224 -52.68 38.39 2.96
C GLN A 224 -52.00 37.06 2.65
N LEU A 225 -52.39 35.99 3.33
CA LEU A 225 -51.90 34.64 3.04
C LEU A 225 -52.47 34.17 1.70
N PHE A 226 -51.59 33.67 0.83
CA PHE A 226 -51.94 32.99 -0.41
C PHE A 226 -51.47 31.54 -0.37
N VAL A 227 -52.20 30.66 -1.06
CA VAL A 227 -51.85 29.25 -1.26
C VAL A 227 -51.95 28.86 -2.74
N ALA A 228 -51.01 28.02 -3.20
CA ALA A 228 -51.00 27.46 -4.55
C ALA A 228 -50.54 25.98 -4.53
N PRO A 229 -50.83 25.18 -5.58
CA PRO A 229 -50.29 23.83 -5.71
C PRO A 229 -48.76 23.86 -5.86
N LEU A 230 -48.03 23.11 -5.03
CA LEU A 230 -46.55 23.09 -5.00
C LEU A 230 -45.92 22.56 -6.30
N ALA A 231 -46.64 21.67 -7.01
CA ALA A 231 -46.27 21.19 -8.33
C ALA A 231 -46.61 22.18 -9.48
N GLY A 232 -47.19 23.34 -9.16
CA GLY A 232 -47.58 24.37 -10.12
C GLY A 232 -48.89 24.11 -10.87
N GLY A 233 -49.07 24.86 -11.96
CA GLY A 233 -50.21 24.70 -12.89
C GLY A 233 -51.57 25.17 -12.34
N GLY A 234 -51.62 25.98 -11.28
CA GLY A 234 -52.85 26.57 -10.74
C GLY A 234 -52.63 27.98 -10.17
N PRO A 235 -53.66 28.84 -10.15
CA PRO A 235 -53.55 30.19 -9.62
C PRO A 235 -53.29 30.20 -8.11
N ALA A 236 -52.53 31.19 -7.63
CA ALA A 236 -52.50 31.50 -6.21
C ALA A 236 -53.88 32.01 -5.76
N LEU A 237 -54.44 31.44 -4.69
CA LEU A 237 -55.70 31.86 -4.10
C LEU A 237 -55.47 32.46 -2.71
N PRO A 238 -56.12 33.59 -2.35
CA PRO A 238 -56.05 34.12 -0.99
C PRO A 238 -56.79 33.19 -0.02
N VAL A 239 -56.33 33.16 1.23
CA VAL A 239 -56.98 32.44 2.33
C VAL A 239 -57.79 33.44 3.16
N ASP A 240 -59.11 33.34 3.10
CA ASP A 240 -60.01 34.25 3.82
C ASP A 240 -59.74 34.24 5.34
N GLY A 241 -59.87 35.40 5.97
CA GLY A 241 -59.60 35.59 7.41
C GLY A 241 -58.12 35.71 7.80
N LEU A 242 -57.17 35.38 6.92
CA LEU A 242 -55.74 35.36 7.22
C LEU A 242 -54.97 36.46 6.47
N ALA A 243 -54.99 37.66 7.04
CA ALA A 243 -54.28 38.86 6.56
C ALA A 243 -53.41 39.50 7.64
N ALA A 244 -52.57 40.48 7.27
CA ALA A 244 -51.55 41.09 8.12
C ALA A 244 -50.53 40.09 8.72
N LEU A 245 -50.35 38.93 8.09
CA LEU A 245 -49.40 37.90 8.50
C LEU A 245 -48.01 38.10 7.86
N SER A 246 -46.98 37.61 8.54
CA SER A 246 -45.63 37.44 7.98
C SER A 246 -44.97 36.15 8.47
N ASP A 247 -43.96 35.68 7.72
CA ASP A 247 -43.22 34.44 7.95
C ASP A 247 -44.12 33.21 8.25
N PRO A 248 -45.07 32.86 7.38
CA PRO A 248 -45.88 31.66 7.55
C PRO A 248 -45.01 30.38 7.50
N VAL A 249 -45.23 29.47 8.45
CA VAL A 249 -44.61 28.15 8.52
C VAL A 249 -45.65 27.08 8.84
N PHE A 250 -45.79 26.09 7.97
CA PHE A 250 -46.62 24.92 8.28
C PHE A 250 -45.98 24.10 9.40
N ARG A 251 -46.82 23.61 10.31
CA ARG A 251 -46.41 22.66 11.34
C ARG A 251 -46.23 21.27 10.72
N PRO A 252 -45.05 20.63 10.86
CA PRO A 252 -44.85 19.25 10.43
C PRO A 252 -45.73 18.26 11.22
N GLU A 253 -46.05 17.12 10.59
CA GLU A 253 -46.82 16.02 11.19
C GLU A 253 -46.01 14.70 11.25
N GLY A 254 -44.70 14.77 10.97
CA GLY A 254 -43.81 13.61 10.98
C GLY A 254 -43.34 13.21 12.38
N LEU A 255 -42.63 12.09 12.46
CA LEU A 255 -41.76 11.79 13.60
C LEU A 255 -40.37 12.35 13.29
N ALA A 256 -39.77 13.10 14.21
CA ALA A 256 -38.36 13.47 14.10
C ALA A 256 -37.51 12.19 14.04
N ARG A 257 -36.43 12.21 13.24
CA ARG A 257 -35.49 11.10 13.17
C ARG A 257 -34.65 11.12 14.43
N ALA A 258 -35.14 10.49 15.50
CA ALA A 258 -34.46 10.48 16.79
C ALA A 258 -32.99 10.06 16.61
N PRO A 259 -32.02 10.83 17.13
CA PRO A 259 -30.62 10.48 17.02
C PRO A 259 -30.38 9.16 17.77
N GLY A 260 -29.67 8.23 17.13
CA GLY A 260 -29.15 7.06 17.83
C GLY A 260 -28.06 7.47 18.82
N PRO A 261 -27.73 6.61 19.80
CA PRO A 261 -26.41 6.70 20.44
C PRO A 261 -25.31 6.58 19.37
N PRO A 262 -24.07 7.02 19.65
CA PRO A 262 -22.96 6.68 18.77
C PRO A 262 -22.85 5.15 18.69
N GLU A 263 -22.31 4.64 17.59
CA GLU A 263 -21.90 3.25 17.43
C GLU A 263 -20.40 3.24 17.16
N VAL A 264 -19.67 2.28 17.74
CA VAL A 264 -18.24 2.07 17.48
C VAL A 264 -18.10 0.65 16.95
N THR A 265 -17.59 0.51 15.74
CA THR A 265 -17.53 -0.77 15.01
C THR A 265 -16.13 -1.36 15.02
N ALA A 266 -15.09 -0.53 15.01
CA ALA A 266 -13.70 -0.94 15.00
C ALA A 266 -12.76 0.18 15.47
N LEU A 267 -11.50 -0.18 15.68
CA LEU A 267 -10.38 0.75 15.78
C LEU A 267 -9.43 0.47 14.61
N ASP A 268 -8.79 1.51 14.07
CA ASP A 268 -7.70 1.37 13.10
C ASP A 268 -6.44 2.08 13.63
N PRO A 269 -5.33 1.36 13.92
CA PRO A 269 -5.20 -0.10 13.88
C PRO A 269 -6.03 -0.79 14.98
N ALA A 270 -6.49 -2.02 14.69
CA ALA A 270 -7.31 -2.82 15.62
C ALA A 270 -6.61 -3.12 16.95
N GLU A 271 -5.28 -3.25 16.92
CA GLU A 271 -4.42 -3.23 18.11
C GLU A 271 -3.79 -1.83 18.25
N PRO A 272 -4.38 -0.91 19.03
CA PRO A 272 -3.85 0.45 19.16
C PRO A 272 -2.46 0.45 19.76
N VAL A 273 -1.59 1.30 19.21
CA VAL A 273 -0.25 1.55 19.75
C VAL A 273 -0.32 2.76 20.71
N PRO A 274 -0.06 2.59 22.02
CA PRO A 274 -0.09 3.70 22.97
C PRO A 274 0.82 4.86 22.56
N GLY A 275 0.29 6.08 22.59
CA GLY A 275 1.01 7.29 22.15
C GLY A 275 1.12 7.50 20.63
N ARG A 276 0.42 6.71 19.81
CA ARG A 276 0.25 6.95 18.36
C ARG A 276 -1.17 7.41 18.03
N GLU A 277 -1.36 7.85 16.79
CA GLU A 277 -2.67 8.14 16.25
C GLU A 277 -3.41 6.84 15.91
N ALA A 278 -4.73 6.84 16.11
CA ALA A 278 -5.65 5.79 15.72
C ALA A 278 -7.00 6.41 15.32
N SER A 279 -7.74 5.73 14.45
CA SER A 279 -9.09 6.11 14.05
C SER A 279 -10.10 5.22 14.79
N VAL A 280 -11.03 5.82 15.53
CA VAL A 280 -12.20 5.13 16.06
C VAL A 280 -13.26 5.10 14.96
N LEU A 281 -13.57 3.93 14.41
CA LEU A 281 -14.51 3.77 13.30
C LEU A 281 -15.92 3.49 13.83
N GLY A 282 -16.94 4.03 13.18
CA GLY A 282 -18.33 3.86 13.63
C GLY A 282 -19.32 4.81 12.97
N ALA A 283 -20.33 5.23 13.73
CA ALA A 283 -21.40 6.13 13.27
C ALA A 283 -22.00 6.92 14.43
N GLY A 284 -22.81 7.95 14.13
CA GLY A 284 -23.52 8.73 15.15
C GLY A 284 -22.63 9.68 15.97
N PHE A 285 -21.42 9.97 15.49
CA PHE A 285 -20.52 10.94 16.09
C PHE A 285 -20.99 12.38 15.81
N ASP A 286 -20.78 13.31 16.75
CA ASP A 286 -21.16 14.71 16.58
C ASP A 286 -20.06 15.48 15.84
N TRP A 287 -19.95 15.26 14.54
CA TRP A 287 -18.99 15.94 13.66
C TRP A 287 -19.39 17.39 13.33
N ILE A 288 -20.66 17.75 13.52
CA ILE A 288 -21.17 19.13 13.37
C ILE A 288 -20.70 20.01 14.53
N LEU A 289 -20.62 19.47 15.75
CA LEU A 289 -20.01 20.11 16.92
C LEU A 289 -19.00 19.15 17.58
N PRO A 290 -17.77 19.01 17.03
CA PRO A 290 -16.77 18.03 17.49
C PRO A 290 -16.49 18.02 18.99
N ALA A 291 -16.61 19.18 19.66
CA ALA A 291 -16.43 19.32 21.10
C ALA A 291 -17.47 18.55 21.96
N ASN A 292 -18.58 18.09 21.36
CA ASN A 292 -19.54 17.20 22.01
C ASN A 292 -19.09 15.73 22.02
N THR A 293 -18.08 15.36 21.23
CA THR A 293 -17.58 13.99 21.09
C THR A 293 -16.30 13.82 21.91
N ARG A 294 -16.26 12.81 22.79
CA ARG A 294 -15.10 12.51 23.64
C ARG A 294 -14.81 11.01 23.60
N VAL A 295 -13.54 10.63 23.69
CA VAL A 295 -13.07 9.25 23.61
C VAL A 295 -12.19 8.94 24.82
N PHE A 296 -12.44 7.82 25.48
CA PHE A 296 -11.71 7.36 26.66
C PHE A 296 -11.14 5.98 26.40
N PHE A 297 -9.87 5.76 26.73
CA PHE A 297 -9.21 4.46 26.66
C PHE A 297 -9.01 3.88 28.06
N PRO A 298 -9.10 2.55 28.21
CA PRO A 298 -8.88 1.86 29.48
C PRO A 298 -7.40 1.92 29.88
N THR A 299 -7.12 2.15 31.17
CA THR A 299 -5.77 2.18 31.75
C THR A 299 -5.74 1.43 33.07
N GLY A 300 -4.53 1.12 33.59
CA GLY A 300 -4.39 0.47 34.90
C GLY A 300 -4.97 1.26 36.09
N GLU A 301 -5.22 2.57 35.93
CA GLU A 301 -5.81 3.44 36.96
C GLU A 301 -7.31 3.75 36.72
N GLY A 302 -7.90 3.25 35.61
CA GLY A 302 -9.28 3.51 35.22
C GLY A 302 -9.41 3.80 33.72
N GLU A 303 -9.70 5.05 33.37
CA GLU A 303 -9.80 5.52 31.99
C GLU A 303 -8.97 6.79 31.79
N ALA A 304 -8.37 6.96 30.61
CA ALA A 304 -7.72 8.20 30.18
C ALA A 304 -8.42 8.76 28.94
N GLU A 305 -8.72 10.06 28.95
CA GLU A 305 -9.29 10.76 27.79
C GLU A 305 -8.23 10.91 26.68
N ALA A 306 -8.60 10.55 25.46
CA ALA A 306 -7.76 10.70 24.28
C ALA A 306 -7.84 12.12 23.70
N GLU A 307 -6.76 12.58 23.08
CA GLU A 307 -6.77 13.83 22.34
C GLU A 307 -7.51 13.62 21.00
N VAL A 308 -8.75 14.13 20.91
CA VAL A 308 -9.53 14.12 19.67
C VAL A 308 -8.97 15.15 18.69
N ARG A 309 -8.44 14.68 17.55
CA ARG A 309 -7.87 15.49 16.46
C ARG A 309 -8.94 15.97 15.49
N ALA A 310 -9.85 15.08 15.10
CA ALA A 310 -10.94 15.35 14.17
C ALA A 310 -12.12 14.42 14.44
N VAL A 311 -13.33 14.85 14.07
CA VAL A 311 -14.55 14.05 14.12
C VAL A 311 -15.22 14.15 12.75
N ALA A 312 -15.45 13.01 12.12
CA ALA A 312 -16.19 12.85 10.87
C ALA A 312 -17.47 12.03 11.13
N ALA A 313 -18.31 11.85 10.12
CA ALA A 313 -19.55 11.08 10.25
C ALA A 313 -19.31 9.58 10.53
N ASP A 314 -18.18 9.05 10.03
CA ASP A 314 -17.80 7.63 10.03
C ASP A 314 -16.63 7.29 10.98
N ARG A 315 -15.89 8.30 11.48
CA ARG A 315 -14.72 8.10 12.34
C ARG A 315 -14.35 9.27 13.24
N ILE A 316 -13.59 8.97 14.28
CA ILE A 316 -12.93 9.95 15.16
C ILE A 316 -11.42 9.72 15.11
N GLU A 317 -10.65 10.72 14.70
CA GLU A 317 -9.19 10.66 14.74
C GLU A 317 -8.72 11.01 16.16
N VAL A 318 -7.97 10.12 16.82
CA VAL A 318 -7.50 10.30 18.21
C VAL A 318 -6.02 10.01 18.37
N VAL A 319 -5.38 10.62 19.37
CA VAL A 319 -4.09 10.15 19.90
C VAL A 319 -4.37 9.19 21.06
N VAL A 320 -3.96 7.93 20.92
CA VAL A 320 -4.11 6.90 21.95
C VAL A 320 -3.29 7.32 23.19
N PRO A 321 -3.88 7.36 24.40
CA PRO A 321 -3.14 7.66 25.63
C PRO A 321 -1.96 6.69 25.86
N ARG A 322 -1.00 7.10 26.71
CA ARG A 322 0.06 6.20 27.19
C ARG A 322 -0.47 5.36 28.36
N GLY A 323 0.02 4.14 28.51
CA GLY A 323 -0.42 3.22 29.58
C GLY A 323 -1.82 2.63 29.37
N VAL A 324 -2.27 2.56 28.12
CA VAL A 324 -3.50 1.86 27.74
C VAL A 324 -3.32 0.35 27.92
N VAL A 325 -4.34 -0.31 28.46
CA VAL A 325 -4.39 -1.76 28.71
C VAL A 325 -5.54 -2.39 27.91
N ALA A 326 -5.70 -3.71 27.97
CA ALA A 326 -6.87 -4.37 27.38
C ALA A 326 -8.15 -4.01 28.16
N GLY A 327 -9.24 -3.70 27.45
CA GLY A 327 -10.50 -3.23 28.05
C GLY A 327 -11.35 -2.46 27.04
N ASP A 328 -12.36 -1.73 27.50
CA ASP A 328 -13.30 -1.03 26.62
C ASP A 328 -12.89 0.42 26.35
N VAL A 329 -12.68 0.78 25.07
CA VAL A 329 -12.64 2.17 24.61
C VAL A 329 -14.07 2.69 24.61
N ARG A 330 -14.31 3.81 25.30
CA ARG A 330 -15.64 4.41 25.47
C ARG A 330 -15.74 5.73 24.72
N VAL A 331 -16.70 5.84 23.82
CA VAL A 331 -17.02 7.06 23.07
C VAL A 331 -18.31 7.65 23.62
N THR A 332 -18.29 8.93 24.01
CA THR A 332 -19.47 9.64 24.49
C THR A 332 -19.82 10.81 23.57
N THR A 333 -21.10 10.95 23.24
CA THR A 333 -21.69 12.16 22.63
C THR A 333 -22.78 12.73 23.54
N ARG A 334 -23.45 13.83 23.13
CA ARG A 334 -24.62 14.34 23.87
C ARG A 334 -25.83 13.40 23.85
N VAL A 335 -25.91 12.45 22.90
CA VAL A 335 -27.08 11.59 22.68
C VAL A 335 -26.91 10.16 23.20
N GLY A 336 -25.69 9.77 23.58
CA GLY A 336 -25.42 8.47 24.20
C GLY A 336 -23.93 8.15 24.32
N GLU A 337 -23.64 6.90 24.63
CA GLU A 337 -22.28 6.35 24.64
C GLU A 337 -22.22 4.99 23.95
N ALA A 338 -21.05 4.64 23.43
CA ALA A 338 -20.71 3.33 22.89
C ALA A 338 -19.37 2.86 23.45
N VAL A 339 -19.17 1.54 23.42
CA VAL A 339 -17.95 0.88 23.87
C VAL A 339 -17.43 -0.10 22.82
N LEU A 340 -16.11 -0.20 22.71
CA LEU A 340 -15.41 -1.20 21.90
C LEU A 340 -14.28 -1.82 22.73
N SER A 341 -14.34 -3.12 22.96
CA SER A 341 -13.25 -3.85 23.62
C SER A 341 -12.02 -3.92 22.72
N ILE A 342 -10.86 -3.53 23.25
CA ILE A 342 -9.56 -3.55 22.57
C ILE A 342 -8.55 -4.42 23.32
N VAL A 343 -7.52 -4.85 22.58
CA VAL A 343 -6.23 -5.27 23.14
C VAL A 343 -5.19 -4.36 22.50
N PRO A 344 -4.44 -3.54 23.28
CA PRO A 344 -3.40 -2.68 22.71
C PRO A 344 -2.22 -3.52 22.23
N ALA A 345 -1.48 -3.00 21.26
CA ALA A 345 -0.33 -3.67 20.69
C ALA A 345 0.75 -3.95 21.77
N ALA A 346 1.29 -5.17 21.74
CA ALA A 346 2.35 -5.63 22.63
C ALA A 346 3.59 -6.07 21.84
N GLY A 347 4.74 -6.15 22.51
CA GLY A 347 5.99 -6.62 21.94
C GLY A 347 6.79 -7.49 22.88
N THR A 348 7.68 -8.30 22.35
CA THR A 348 8.66 -9.08 23.12
C THR A 348 10.01 -8.39 23.08
N VAL A 349 10.77 -8.47 24.18
CA VAL A 349 12.17 -8.05 24.21
C VAL A 349 13.07 -9.27 24.24
N THR A 350 13.90 -9.43 23.23
CA THR A 350 15.05 -10.34 23.25
C THR A 350 16.26 -9.58 23.79
N VAL A 351 16.95 -10.20 24.75
CA VAL A 351 18.19 -9.68 25.32
C VAL A 351 19.33 -10.64 24.97
N GLY A 352 20.42 -10.10 24.45
CA GLY A 352 21.66 -10.80 24.17
C GLY A 352 22.75 -10.36 25.14
N ALA A 353 23.57 -11.30 25.59
CA ALA A 353 24.80 -11.02 26.31
C ALA A 353 25.97 -11.75 25.67
N HIS A 354 26.95 -10.98 25.19
CA HIS A 354 28.13 -11.51 24.51
C HIS A 354 29.41 -10.88 25.08
N ALA A 355 30.51 -11.63 25.02
CA ALA A 355 31.84 -11.10 25.32
C ALA A 355 32.35 -10.22 24.16
N PRO A 356 33.41 -9.40 24.34
CA PRO A 356 34.01 -8.55 23.28
C PRO A 356 34.59 -9.28 22.05
N TRP A 357 34.27 -10.55 21.85
CA TRP A 357 34.64 -11.43 20.73
C TRP A 357 33.46 -12.31 20.29
N ASP A 358 32.24 -11.84 20.55
CA ASP A 358 30.96 -12.41 20.12
C ASP A 358 30.67 -13.82 20.66
N ALA A 359 31.34 -14.24 21.75
CA ALA A 359 31.01 -15.47 22.46
C ALA A 359 29.84 -15.24 23.44
N PRO A 360 28.85 -16.15 23.51
CA PRO A 360 27.69 -16.00 24.39
C PRO A 360 28.05 -16.07 25.87
N VAL A 361 27.30 -15.34 26.71
CA VAL A 361 27.48 -15.32 28.16
C VAL A 361 26.20 -15.73 28.89
N GLU A 362 26.16 -17.00 29.34
CA GLU A 362 25.11 -17.52 30.23
C GLU A 362 25.08 -16.80 31.58
N GLY A 363 23.87 -16.58 32.11
CA GLY A 363 23.65 -16.16 33.50
C GLY A 363 23.61 -14.64 33.74
N VAL A 364 23.66 -13.82 32.69
CA VAL A 364 23.50 -12.35 32.81
C VAL A 364 22.03 -12.03 33.05
N ARG A 365 21.72 -11.27 34.10
CA ARG A 365 20.34 -10.91 34.45
C ARG A 365 19.98 -9.54 33.89
N PHE A 366 18.82 -9.48 33.26
CA PHE A 366 18.23 -8.24 32.75
C PHE A 366 16.91 -7.97 33.48
N THR A 367 16.67 -6.74 33.87
CA THR A 367 15.37 -6.27 34.37
C THR A 367 14.90 -5.10 33.54
N LEU A 368 13.72 -5.24 32.93
CA LEU A 368 13.01 -4.20 32.20
C LEU A 368 11.85 -3.74 33.09
N ALA A 369 11.78 -2.46 33.44
CA ALA A 369 10.73 -1.93 34.32
C ALA A 369 10.10 -0.63 33.77
N SER A 370 8.78 -0.62 33.62
CA SER A 370 7.98 0.59 33.37
C SER A 370 7.38 1.11 34.69
N ALA A 371 6.41 2.02 34.62
CA ALA A 371 5.66 2.43 35.81
C ALA A 371 4.70 1.34 36.33
N THR A 372 4.31 0.39 35.47
CA THR A 372 3.25 -0.61 35.72
C THR A 372 3.73 -2.05 35.61
N ASP A 373 4.77 -2.30 34.80
CA ASP A 373 5.16 -3.63 34.33
C ASP A 373 6.64 -3.90 34.64
N THR A 374 7.00 -5.18 34.84
CA THR A 374 8.40 -5.57 35.06
C THR A 374 8.67 -6.97 34.53
N ALA A 375 9.56 -7.10 33.55
CA ALA A 375 10.13 -8.38 33.12
C ALA A 375 11.51 -8.60 33.73
N ARG A 376 11.84 -9.86 34.05
CA ARG A 376 13.15 -10.29 34.53
C ARG A 376 13.62 -11.48 33.70
N LEU A 377 14.76 -11.32 33.04
CA LEU A 377 15.33 -12.29 32.11
C LEU A 377 16.70 -12.75 32.63
N THR A 378 17.15 -13.92 32.21
CA THR A 378 18.49 -14.43 32.50
C THR A 378 18.94 -15.23 31.28
N THR A 379 20.11 -14.90 30.73
CA THR A 379 20.61 -15.52 29.50
C THR A 379 20.94 -17.00 29.67
N ASP A 380 20.62 -17.78 28.65
CA ASP A 380 20.92 -19.21 28.53
C ASP A 380 22.35 -19.48 28.01
N ALA A 381 22.66 -20.74 27.69
CA ALA A 381 23.99 -21.15 27.19
C ALA A 381 24.34 -20.51 25.83
N GLU A 382 23.32 -20.19 25.03
CA GLU A 382 23.39 -19.46 23.79
C GLU A 382 23.49 -17.93 24.00
N GLY A 383 23.50 -17.46 25.25
CA GLY A 383 23.71 -16.06 25.63
C GLY A 383 22.48 -15.19 25.44
N VAL A 384 21.29 -15.77 25.28
CA VAL A 384 20.06 -15.04 24.95
C VAL A 384 18.94 -15.29 25.95
N ALA A 385 17.96 -14.39 26.01
CA ALA A 385 16.69 -14.62 26.68
C ALA A 385 15.58 -13.74 26.07
N ALA A 386 14.33 -14.20 26.12
CA ALA A 386 13.17 -13.46 25.61
C ALA A 386 12.16 -13.17 26.73
N SER A 387 11.55 -11.99 26.71
CA SER A 387 10.43 -11.65 27.59
C SER A 387 9.12 -12.28 27.11
N GLU A 388 8.16 -12.43 28.02
CA GLU A 388 6.74 -12.48 27.63
C GLU A 388 6.33 -11.15 26.96
N ALA A 389 5.15 -11.12 26.33
CA ALA A 389 4.64 -9.92 25.67
C ALA A 389 4.44 -8.77 26.67
N LEU A 390 5.19 -7.68 26.46
CA LEU A 390 5.15 -6.44 27.23
C LEU A 390 4.36 -5.36 26.46
N PRO A 391 3.58 -4.51 27.16
CA PRO A 391 2.98 -3.32 26.55
C PRO A 391 4.02 -2.44 25.86
N VAL A 392 3.71 -1.95 24.65
CA VAL A 392 4.57 -1.02 23.90
C VAL A 392 4.81 0.27 24.68
N GLY A 393 6.09 0.66 24.83
CA GLY A 393 6.48 1.81 25.64
C GLY A 393 7.94 1.76 26.11
N ASP A 394 8.33 2.77 26.90
CA ASP A 394 9.70 2.91 27.42
C ASP A 394 9.87 2.19 28.77
N TYR A 395 10.87 1.32 28.85
CA TYR A 395 11.24 0.55 30.04
C TYR A 395 12.64 0.95 30.49
N THR A 396 12.83 1.14 31.79
CA THR A 396 14.17 1.28 32.38
C THR A 396 14.86 -0.07 32.34
N LEU A 397 16.09 -0.13 31.82
CA LEU A 397 16.89 -1.34 31.77
C LEU A 397 17.90 -1.37 32.92
N THR A 398 17.98 -2.50 33.62
CA THR A 398 19.05 -2.81 34.58
C THR A 398 19.70 -4.14 34.19
N VAL A 399 21.04 -4.18 34.17
CA VAL A 399 21.85 -5.36 33.84
C VAL A 399 22.71 -5.74 35.04
N GLU A 400 22.67 -6.99 35.46
CA GLU A 400 23.51 -7.56 36.51
C GLU A 400 24.32 -8.74 35.93
N PRO A 401 25.66 -8.63 35.82
CA PRO A 401 26.50 -9.69 35.29
C PRO A 401 26.72 -10.81 36.33
N PRO A 402 27.05 -12.04 35.90
CA PRO A 402 27.40 -13.14 36.80
C PRO A 402 28.73 -12.89 37.54
N GLU A 403 29.01 -13.70 38.57
CA GLU A 403 30.24 -13.56 39.37
C GLU A 403 31.49 -13.73 38.49
N GLY A 404 32.43 -12.78 38.60
CA GLY A 404 33.66 -12.77 37.81
C GLY A 404 33.55 -12.02 36.47
N PHE A 405 32.43 -11.38 36.18
CA PHE A 405 32.20 -10.62 34.93
C PHE A 405 31.93 -9.14 35.23
N ASP A 406 32.31 -8.27 34.29
CA ASP A 406 31.98 -6.84 34.29
C ASP A 406 31.17 -6.50 33.04
N VAL A 407 30.11 -5.70 33.19
CA VAL A 407 29.44 -5.10 32.02
C VAL A 407 30.39 -4.10 31.38
N THR A 408 30.65 -4.25 30.08
CA THR A 408 31.51 -3.34 29.31
C THR A 408 30.70 -2.50 28.34
N GLY A 409 31.13 -1.24 28.18
CA GLY A 409 30.29 -0.21 27.57
C GLY A 409 29.24 0.37 28.52
N ALA A 410 28.39 1.25 27.98
CA ALA A 410 27.25 1.81 28.69
C ALA A 410 25.97 1.30 28.01
N PRO A 411 25.33 0.22 28.53
CA PRO A 411 24.07 -0.26 27.97
C PRO A 411 23.00 0.85 28.02
N PRO A 412 22.01 0.83 27.12
CA PRO A 412 20.96 1.84 27.11
C PRO A 412 20.20 1.81 28.44
N SER A 413 20.06 2.97 29.10
CA SER A 413 19.28 3.07 30.35
C SER A 413 17.78 2.89 30.13
N THR A 414 17.33 3.01 28.89
CA THR A 414 15.93 2.92 28.47
C THR A 414 15.83 2.07 27.21
N VAL A 415 14.88 1.13 27.19
CA VAL A 415 14.52 0.28 26.03
C VAL A 415 13.09 0.61 25.65
N THR A 416 12.86 1.02 24.40
CA THR A 416 11.51 1.21 23.87
C THR A 416 11.02 -0.10 23.26
N VAL A 417 10.09 -0.77 23.93
CA VAL A 417 9.38 -1.94 23.40
C VAL A 417 8.48 -1.47 22.27
N VAL A 418 8.64 -2.02 21.07
CA VAL A 418 7.77 -1.79 19.92
C VAL A 418 6.90 -3.02 19.64
N ALA A 419 5.82 -2.85 18.87
CA ALA A 419 4.99 -3.98 18.46
C ALA A 419 5.83 -4.96 17.62
N GLY A 420 5.79 -6.25 17.96
CA GLY A 420 6.71 -7.26 17.43
C GLY A 420 7.88 -7.54 18.37
N GLU A 421 9.10 -7.56 17.85
CA GLU A 421 10.31 -7.93 18.61
C GLU A 421 11.27 -6.73 18.74
N SER A 422 11.83 -6.54 19.93
CA SER A 422 12.83 -5.50 20.24
C SER A 422 14.09 -6.17 20.80
N GLU A 423 15.25 -5.93 20.19
CA GLU A 423 16.50 -6.60 20.58
C GLU A 423 17.40 -5.67 21.40
N VAL A 424 18.05 -6.22 22.44
CA VAL A 424 18.96 -5.50 23.34
C VAL A 424 20.20 -6.35 23.61
N ASP A 425 21.25 -6.10 22.84
CA ASP A 425 22.58 -6.66 23.08
C ASP A 425 23.37 -5.86 24.12
N VAL A 426 24.06 -6.58 25.02
CA VAL A 426 24.99 -5.99 26.00
C VAL A 426 26.30 -6.77 26.03
N GLU A 427 27.40 -6.04 25.90
CA GLU A 427 28.74 -6.60 26.02
C GLU A 427 29.10 -6.84 27.50
N VAL A 428 29.57 -8.04 27.83
CA VAL A 428 29.95 -8.43 29.19
C VAL A 428 31.29 -9.16 29.17
N THR A 429 32.30 -8.58 29.82
CA THR A 429 33.69 -9.07 29.78
C THR A 429 34.01 -9.93 31.01
N PRO A 430 34.51 -11.18 30.83
CA PRO A 430 35.05 -11.98 31.93
C PRO A 430 36.35 -11.39 32.48
N ARG A 431 36.54 -11.51 33.80
CA ARG A 431 37.82 -11.24 34.47
C ARG A 431 38.74 -12.45 34.36
N VAL A 432 40.03 -12.21 34.14
CA VAL A 432 41.06 -13.25 34.13
C VAL A 432 41.20 -13.88 35.52
N HIS A 433 40.97 -15.19 35.61
CA HIS A 433 41.13 -15.98 36.82
C HIS A 433 42.47 -16.74 36.85
N ALA A 434 42.88 -17.33 35.72
CA ALA A 434 44.13 -18.08 35.60
C ALA A 434 44.85 -17.82 34.26
N LEU A 435 46.13 -18.21 34.18
CA LEU A 435 46.99 -18.11 32.98
C LEU A 435 47.79 -19.41 32.77
N ALA A 436 47.93 -19.83 31.52
CA ALA A 436 48.80 -20.92 31.08
C ALA A 436 49.56 -20.54 29.79
N PHE A 437 50.66 -21.22 29.48
CA PHE A 437 51.23 -21.20 28.13
C PHE A 437 50.60 -22.35 27.35
N ASP A 438 50.19 -22.07 26.11
CA ASP A 438 49.66 -23.09 25.19
C ASP A 438 50.76 -24.12 24.85
N GLU A 439 51.87 -23.64 24.27
CA GLU A 439 53.10 -24.40 24.07
C GLU A 439 54.36 -23.54 24.31
N LEU A 440 55.49 -24.19 24.67
CA LEU A 440 56.80 -23.55 24.77
C LEU A 440 57.85 -24.35 23.97
N PRO A 441 58.49 -23.76 22.93
CA PRO A 441 59.46 -24.49 22.12
C PRO A 441 60.77 -24.68 22.90
N GLY A 442 61.14 -25.93 23.18
CA GLY A 442 62.36 -26.23 23.93
C GLY A 442 63.66 -25.71 23.30
N ARG A 443 63.68 -25.44 21.98
CA ARG A 443 64.82 -24.95 21.18
C ARG A 443 64.34 -24.02 20.05
N ILE A 444 65.07 -22.94 19.77
CA ILE A 444 64.80 -21.93 18.72
C ILE A 444 66.09 -21.61 17.90
N PRO A 445 66.08 -20.77 16.85
CA PRO A 445 67.32 -20.29 16.20
C PRO A 445 67.92 -18.96 16.76
N VAL A 446 69.17 -18.64 16.43
CA VAL A 446 69.88 -17.42 16.89
C VAL A 446 69.29 -16.19 16.23
N GLY A 447 68.77 -15.27 17.06
CA GLY A 447 68.14 -14.03 16.60
C GLY A 447 66.67 -14.15 16.20
N ASP A 448 66.13 -15.37 16.19
CA ASP A 448 64.70 -15.59 15.95
C ASP A 448 63.84 -15.13 17.14
N VAL A 449 62.58 -14.85 16.84
CA VAL A 449 61.59 -14.31 17.79
C VAL A 449 60.63 -15.41 18.19
N ILE A 450 60.37 -15.56 19.48
CA ILE A 450 59.38 -16.53 19.98
C ILE A 450 58.01 -15.86 19.96
N ASP A 451 57.07 -16.42 19.20
CA ASP A 451 55.65 -16.13 19.34
C ASP A 451 55.13 -16.95 20.55
N LEU A 452 54.69 -16.25 21.60
CA LEU A 452 54.22 -16.84 22.87
C LEU A 452 52.72 -16.66 22.97
N VAL A 453 51.98 -17.77 22.99
CA VAL A 453 50.53 -17.80 23.23
C VAL A 453 50.30 -18.07 24.71
N VAL A 454 49.75 -17.07 25.41
CA VAL A 454 49.27 -17.24 26.79
C VAL A 454 47.75 -17.42 26.73
N VAL A 455 47.28 -18.56 27.20
CA VAL A 455 45.85 -18.82 27.40
C VAL A 455 45.46 -18.21 28.74
N ALA A 456 44.54 -17.26 28.73
CA ALA A 456 43.87 -16.79 29.93
C ALA A 456 42.53 -17.51 30.06
N THR A 457 42.13 -17.86 31.28
CA THR A 457 40.80 -18.44 31.53
C THR A 457 40.01 -17.66 32.56
N ASP A 458 38.69 -17.70 32.44
CA ASP A 458 37.73 -17.14 33.40
C ASP A 458 37.58 -18.03 34.65
N ILE A 459 36.67 -17.67 35.55
CA ILE A 459 36.38 -18.43 36.77
C ILE A 459 35.67 -19.77 36.52
N ARG A 460 35.10 -19.98 35.33
CA ARG A 460 34.43 -21.22 34.90
C ARG A 460 35.41 -22.19 34.23
N GLY A 461 36.53 -21.66 33.74
CA GLY A 461 37.60 -22.40 33.06
C GLY A 461 37.63 -22.19 31.54
N ASP A 462 36.76 -21.32 31.02
CA ASP A 462 36.67 -21.02 29.59
C ASP A 462 37.80 -20.07 29.16
N GLU A 463 38.29 -20.22 27.93
CA GLU A 463 39.34 -19.34 27.39
C GLU A 463 38.82 -17.91 27.16
N ILE A 464 39.66 -16.94 27.52
CA ILE A 464 39.48 -15.50 27.28
C ILE A 464 40.37 -15.11 26.09
N PRO A 465 39.90 -15.21 24.83
CA PRO A 465 40.70 -14.98 23.62
C PRO A 465 41.08 -13.51 23.40
N ARG A 466 40.50 -12.55 24.13
CA ARG A 466 40.91 -11.13 24.12
C ARG A 466 41.11 -10.62 25.54
N VAL A 467 42.31 -10.11 25.83
CA VAL A 467 42.59 -9.40 27.09
C VAL A 467 43.31 -8.10 26.82
N ASP A 468 42.81 -7.00 27.37
CA ASP A 468 43.21 -5.63 26.97
C ASP A 468 44.59 -5.20 27.46
N ARG A 469 45.16 -5.90 28.45
CA ARG A 469 46.43 -5.49 29.06
C ARG A 469 47.24 -6.63 29.68
N ALA A 470 48.49 -6.73 29.22
CA ALA A 470 49.52 -7.59 29.79
C ALA A 470 50.79 -6.78 30.12
N ASP A 471 51.31 -6.92 31.34
CA ASP A 471 52.58 -6.34 31.78
C ASP A 471 53.67 -7.45 31.78
N TRP A 472 54.73 -7.28 30.98
CA TRP A 472 55.82 -8.25 30.82
C TRP A 472 57.11 -7.84 31.55
N ARG A 473 57.91 -8.83 32.00
CA ARG A 473 59.26 -8.58 32.56
C ARG A 473 60.27 -9.67 32.13
N SER A 474 61.36 -9.27 31.48
CA SER A 474 62.55 -10.08 31.18
C SER A 474 63.84 -9.31 31.53
N GLY A 475 64.97 -10.02 31.64
CA GLY A 475 66.21 -9.48 32.22
C GLY A 475 67.06 -8.55 31.36
N SER A 476 66.84 -8.49 30.04
CA SER A 476 67.58 -7.60 29.12
C SER A 476 66.94 -7.57 27.74
N GLY A 477 66.53 -6.39 27.25
CA GLY A 477 65.95 -6.20 25.92
C GLY A 477 64.42 -6.09 25.95
N ARG A 478 63.91 -4.97 25.42
CA ARG A 478 62.47 -4.59 25.41
C ARG A 478 61.75 -5.20 24.22
N LEU A 479 60.47 -5.52 24.37
CA LEU A 479 59.56 -5.67 23.23
C LEU A 479 58.17 -5.08 23.52
N ASP A 480 57.49 -4.61 22.47
CA ASP A 480 56.12 -4.10 22.51
C ASP A 480 55.12 -5.23 22.21
N VAL A 481 53.98 -5.24 22.89
CA VAL A 481 52.85 -6.17 22.68
C VAL A 481 51.73 -5.45 21.94
N TRP A 482 51.12 -6.08 20.95
CA TRP A 482 50.08 -5.50 20.09
C TRP A 482 48.93 -6.49 19.90
N GLY A 483 47.69 -6.03 20.06
CA GLY A 483 46.49 -6.75 19.64
C GLY A 483 45.73 -7.51 20.74
N SER A 484 44.50 -7.87 20.40
CA SER A 484 43.56 -8.59 21.26
C SER A 484 43.85 -10.09 21.27
N GLY A 485 44.19 -10.62 22.44
CA GLY A 485 44.65 -11.99 22.64
C GLY A 485 46.15 -12.01 22.91
N LEU A 486 46.57 -12.75 23.94
CA LEU A 486 47.88 -12.60 24.59
C LEU A 486 49.03 -13.24 23.79
N ARG A 487 49.20 -12.78 22.55
CA ARG A 487 50.26 -13.19 21.62
C ARG A 487 51.41 -12.20 21.74
N GLY A 488 52.30 -12.49 22.67
CA GLY A 488 53.53 -11.72 22.88
C GLY A 488 54.63 -12.24 21.98
N ARG A 489 55.41 -11.36 21.36
CA ARG A 489 56.72 -11.73 20.84
C ARG A 489 57.77 -11.60 21.94
N ALA A 490 58.79 -12.47 21.91
CA ALA A 490 60.00 -12.32 22.70
C ALA A 490 61.22 -12.32 21.78
N ALA A 491 61.86 -11.16 21.64
CA ALA A 491 63.14 -10.98 20.95
C ALA A 491 64.20 -10.48 21.93
N GLY A 492 65.47 -10.81 21.71
CA GLY A 492 66.55 -10.51 22.65
C GLY A 492 67.01 -11.68 23.52
N VAL A 493 66.70 -12.92 23.11
CA VAL A 493 67.33 -14.13 23.64
C VAL A 493 68.84 -14.03 23.33
N SER A 494 69.64 -13.58 24.30
CA SER A 494 71.06 -13.30 24.05
C SER A 494 71.80 -14.59 23.68
N PRO A 495 72.70 -14.54 22.68
CA PRO A 495 73.45 -15.73 22.25
C PRO A 495 74.38 -16.19 23.38
N GLY A 496 74.09 -17.34 23.96
CA GLY A 496 75.09 -18.15 24.63
C GLY A 496 75.67 -19.18 23.67
N PRO A 497 76.85 -19.77 23.99
CA PRO A 497 77.35 -20.92 23.26
C PRO A 497 76.40 -22.12 23.39
N GLU A 498 76.57 -23.14 22.54
CA GLU A 498 75.68 -24.32 22.44
C GLU A 498 75.12 -24.79 23.79
N GLY A 499 73.79 -24.80 23.91
CA GLY A 499 73.07 -25.32 25.08
C GLY A 499 72.67 -24.30 26.16
N SER A 500 72.84 -22.99 25.96
CA SER A 500 72.39 -21.97 26.92
C SER A 500 70.86 -21.78 26.96
N VAL A 501 70.29 -21.53 28.16
CA VAL A 501 68.85 -21.34 28.38
C VAL A 501 68.50 -19.92 28.86
N SER A 502 67.45 -19.31 28.32
CA SER A 502 66.91 -17.98 28.73
C SER A 502 65.55 -18.07 29.44
N ARG A 503 65.16 -17.06 30.25
CA ARG A 503 63.93 -17.04 31.09
C ARG A 503 63.11 -15.74 30.96
N PHE A 504 61.79 -15.80 31.15
CA PHE A 504 60.86 -14.66 31.06
C PHE A 504 59.60 -14.81 31.95
N SER A 505 58.81 -13.73 32.09
CA SER A 505 57.56 -13.72 32.88
C SER A 505 56.48 -12.76 32.35
N VAL A 506 55.21 -13.14 32.55
CA VAL A 506 53.98 -12.47 32.08
C VAL A 506 53.08 -12.13 33.27
N THR A 507 52.36 -11.02 33.20
CA THR A 507 51.28 -10.70 34.15
C THR A 507 50.09 -10.07 33.41
N VAL A 508 48.87 -10.49 33.70
CA VAL A 508 47.64 -10.10 32.99
C VAL A 508 46.53 -9.86 34.02
N GLN A 509 45.93 -8.66 34.02
CA GLN A 509 44.94 -8.22 35.02
C GLN A 509 45.31 -8.49 36.51
N GLY A 510 46.60 -8.73 36.82
CA GLY A 510 47.12 -9.06 38.15
C GLY A 510 47.56 -10.52 38.36
N VAL A 511 47.18 -11.45 37.48
CA VAL A 511 47.59 -12.88 37.51
C VAL A 511 48.95 -13.05 36.80
N ARG A 512 49.84 -13.95 37.27
CA ARG A 512 51.26 -14.07 36.81
C ARG A 512 51.64 -15.48 36.34
N LEU A 513 52.54 -15.57 35.34
CA LEU A 513 53.08 -16.79 34.73
C LEU A 513 54.59 -16.66 34.34
N ASP A 514 55.41 -17.74 34.36
CA ASP A 514 56.89 -17.74 34.18
C ASP A 514 57.42 -18.90 33.25
N GLY A 515 58.43 -18.70 32.36
CA GLY A 515 58.90 -19.71 31.34
C GLY A 515 60.37 -19.62 30.79
N SER A 516 60.85 -20.55 29.90
CA SER A 516 62.27 -20.65 29.41
C SER A 516 62.63 -21.52 28.13
N VAL A 517 63.73 -21.25 27.34
CA VAL A 517 64.13 -21.91 26.02
C VAL A 517 65.67 -21.94 25.59
N GLU A 518 66.12 -22.71 24.53
CA GLU A 518 67.52 -22.91 23.91
C GLU A 518 67.69 -22.45 22.39
N VAL A 519 68.86 -22.49 21.67
CA VAL A 519 69.17 -21.70 20.40
C VAL A 519 70.05 -22.38 19.22
N ARG A 520 69.79 -22.24 17.86
CA ARG A 520 70.45 -22.87 16.60
C ARG A 520 70.39 -22.09 15.18
N SER A 521 70.53 -22.70 13.95
CA SER A 521 70.81 -22.09 12.55
C SER A 521 69.72 -22.21 11.38
N PHE A 522 69.86 -21.66 10.12
CA PHE A 522 68.84 -21.72 8.99
C PHE A 522 69.23 -21.35 7.48
N ILE A 523 68.29 -21.46 6.49
CA ILE A 523 68.22 -20.91 5.08
C ILE A 523 66.88 -20.16 4.83
N ALA A 524 66.79 -19.17 3.93
CA ALA A 524 65.54 -18.44 3.57
C ALA A 524 65.38 -18.07 2.06
N GLY A 525 64.25 -17.45 1.68
CA GLY A 525 64.02 -16.94 0.32
C GLY A 525 62.63 -16.33 0.07
N THR A 526 62.32 -15.92 -1.17
CA THR A 526 61.02 -15.32 -1.57
C THR A 526 60.47 -15.79 -2.93
N VAL A 527 59.13 -15.80 -3.08
CA VAL A 527 58.40 -15.95 -4.36
C VAL A 527 57.52 -14.71 -4.55
N ALA A 528 57.69 -13.93 -5.64
CA ALA A 528 57.02 -12.63 -5.81
C ALA A 528 56.38 -12.43 -7.20
N GLU A 529 55.52 -11.43 -7.36
CA GLU A 529 55.05 -11.03 -8.69
C GLU A 529 56.14 -10.25 -9.47
N PRO A 530 56.23 -10.37 -10.81
CA PRO A 530 57.23 -9.67 -11.60
C PRO A 530 56.97 -8.15 -11.66
N VAL A 531 57.98 -7.36 -11.31
CA VAL A 531 57.92 -5.90 -11.28
C VAL A 531 57.87 -5.31 -12.70
N VAL A 532 56.73 -4.69 -13.06
CA VAL A 532 56.58 -3.98 -14.34
C VAL A 532 57.19 -2.57 -14.25
N THR A 533 58.39 -2.39 -14.81
CA THR A 533 59.00 -1.05 -14.95
C THR A 533 58.55 -0.37 -16.26
N PRO A 534 57.99 0.86 -16.23
CA PRO A 534 57.67 1.60 -17.45
C PRO A 534 58.94 2.15 -18.12
N ALA A 535 59.02 2.02 -19.44
CA ALA A 535 60.20 2.42 -20.22
C ALA A 535 60.40 3.95 -20.30
N PRO A 536 61.66 4.45 -20.33
CA PRO A 536 61.94 5.89 -20.26
C PRO A 536 61.76 6.61 -21.62
N ALA A 537 61.31 7.87 -21.55
CA ALA A 537 61.16 8.74 -22.72
C ALA A 537 62.52 9.31 -23.19
N GLY A 538 62.93 8.99 -24.42
CA GLY A 538 64.19 9.44 -25.02
C GLY A 538 64.02 10.50 -26.13
N LEU A 539 64.60 11.68 -25.94
CA LEU A 539 64.77 12.72 -26.96
C LEU A 539 66.16 12.62 -27.62
N ALA A 540 66.26 12.41 -28.94
CA ALA A 540 67.44 12.82 -29.73
C ALA A 540 67.19 12.90 -31.25
N ARG A 541 67.87 13.84 -31.90
CA ARG A 541 67.74 14.26 -33.31
C ARG A 541 68.37 13.30 -34.34
N GLY A 542 67.77 13.25 -35.54
CA GLY A 542 68.51 13.58 -36.78
C GLY A 542 68.74 12.46 -37.82
N GLY A 543 68.34 12.73 -39.08
CA GLY A 543 68.79 11.97 -40.26
C GLY A 543 67.67 11.40 -41.14
N ALA A 544 67.40 12.03 -42.28
CA ALA A 544 66.52 11.54 -43.36
C ALA A 544 67.34 11.45 -44.67
N PRO A 545 66.79 11.10 -45.86
CA PRO A 545 65.45 10.57 -46.18
C PRO A 545 65.45 9.37 -47.18
N ARG A 546 64.29 8.73 -47.42
CA ARG A 546 63.89 8.35 -48.79
C ARG A 546 62.38 8.03 -48.99
N THR A 547 61.77 8.81 -49.88
CA THR A 547 60.60 8.51 -50.76
C THR A 547 59.22 8.13 -50.18
N LEU A 548 58.32 9.12 -50.14
CA LEU A 548 56.87 9.03 -50.43
C LEU A 548 56.64 9.32 -51.93
N PRO A 549 55.54 8.89 -52.61
CA PRO A 549 54.19 9.54 -52.54
C PRO A 549 52.97 8.61 -52.89
N PRO A 550 51.69 9.07 -53.04
CA PRO A 550 50.88 9.93 -52.14
C PRO A 550 49.33 9.62 -52.05
N VAL A 551 48.61 10.35 -51.17
CA VAL A 551 47.12 10.62 -51.07
C VAL A 551 46.14 9.43 -50.84
N ARG A 552 44.97 9.52 -50.14
CA ARG A 552 44.02 10.63 -49.78
C ARG A 552 43.43 10.56 -48.34
N ARG A 553 42.81 11.68 -47.92
CA ARG A 553 42.02 11.90 -46.68
C ARG A 553 40.57 11.36 -46.73
N ALA A 554 40.08 10.83 -45.60
CA ALA A 554 38.74 11.02 -45.00
C ALA A 554 38.83 10.48 -43.54
N ALA A 555 38.61 11.24 -42.47
CA ALA A 555 37.41 11.95 -41.98
C ALA A 555 36.47 11.07 -41.11
N ALA A 556 36.57 11.28 -39.79
CA ALA A 556 35.59 11.04 -38.72
C ALA A 556 34.84 9.70 -38.63
N GLY A 557 35.18 8.92 -37.59
CA GLY A 557 34.33 7.86 -37.01
C GLY A 557 34.49 7.85 -35.49
N ARG A 558 33.41 8.09 -34.76
CA ARG A 558 33.38 8.19 -33.28
C ARG A 558 33.52 6.79 -32.66
N THR A 559 34.73 6.42 -32.26
CA THR A 559 34.98 5.15 -31.56
C THR A 559 34.33 5.19 -30.18
N VAL A 560 33.40 4.28 -29.92
CA VAL A 560 32.96 3.96 -28.56
C VAL A 560 34.18 3.44 -27.80
N VAL A 561 34.47 4.02 -26.63
CA VAL A 561 35.52 3.52 -25.75
C VAL A 561 34.98 2.25 -25.08
N PRO A 562 35.50 1.04 -25.36
CA PRO A 562 35.25 -0.07 -24.46
C PRO A 562 35.96 0.25 -23.14
N SER A 563 35.30 -0.01 -22.01
CA SER A 563 35.92 0.08 -20.69
C SER A 563 37.27 -0.67 -20.72
N PRO A 564 38.35 -0.11 -20.12
CA PRO A 564 39.61 -0.81 -20.09
C PRO A 564 39.41 -2.16 -19.41
N LEU A 565 39.87 -3.24 -20.05
CA LEU A 565 39.99 -4.52 -19.36
C LEU A 565 40.77 -4.28 -18.08
N ALA A 566 40.22 -4.69 -16.94
CA ALA A 566 40.99 -4.77 -15.71
C ALA A 566 42.25 -5.59 -15.97
N ALA A 567 43.38 -5.18 -15.38
CA ALA A 567 44.56 -6.02 -15.35
C ALA A 567 44.18 -7.39 -14.75
N PRO A 568 44.74 -8.51 -15.24
CA PRO A 568 44.45 -9.82 -14.67
C PRO A 568 44.75 -9.82 -13.17
N PRO A 569 43.93 -10.49 -12.34
CA PRO A 569 44.17 -10.55 -10.91
C PRO A 569 45.54 -11.17 -10.62
N GLY A 570 46.22 -10.65 -9.60
CA GLY A 570 47.49 -11.18 -9.14
C GLY A 570 47.37 -12.62 -8.61
N VAL A 571 48.47 -13.36 -8.61
CA VAL A 571 48.50 -14.70 -7.98
C VAL A 571 48.78 -14.52 -6.50
N ASP A 572 48.03 -15.19 -5.64
CA ASP A 572 48.39 -15.24 -4.22
C ASP A 572 49.75 -15.92 -4.06
N VAL A 573 50.74 -15.13 -3.63
CA VAL A 573 52.10 -15.58 -3.34
C VAL A 573 52.17 -16.37 -2.03
N ARG A 574 51.08 -16.45 -1.25
CA ARG A 574 50.97 -17.23 0.00
C ARG A 574 50.65 -18.69 -0.30
N GLY A 575 51.23 -19.60 0.48
CA GLY A 575 50.93 -21.02 0.41
C GLY A 575 51.59 -21.76 -0.78
N VAL A 576 52.44 -21.09 -1.56
CA VAL A 576 53.25 -21.72 -2.61
C VAL A 576 54.22 -22.70 -1.94
N THR A 577 54.14 -23.98 -2.29
CA THR A 577 55.03 -25.01 -1.76
C THR A 577 56.46 -24.82 -2.27
N VAL A 578 57.43 -24.92 -1.38
CA VAL A 578 58.87 -24.82 -1.67
C VAL A 578 59.61 -25.99 -1.04
N GLN A 579 60.34 -26.73 -1.86
CA GLN A 579 61.09 -27.93 -1.47
C GLN A 579 62.59 -27.63 -1.36
N LEU A 580 63.27 -28.31 -0.43
CA LEU A 580 64.71 -28.26 -0.20
C LEU A 580 65.32 -29.65 -0.41
N PHE A 581 66.22 -29.76 -1.38
CA PHE A 581 66.94 -30.97 -1.72
C PHE A 581 68.41 -30.89 -1.34
N GLN A 582 69.07 -32.04 -1.22
CA GLN A 582 70.52 -32.19 -1.20
C GLN A 582 70.89 -33.36 -2.12
N GLY A 583 71.46 -33.04 -3.27
CA GLY A 583 71.50 -33.98 -4.40
C GLY A 583 70.07 -34.38 -4.80
N GLU A 584 69.83 -35.67 -5.00
CA GLU A 584 68.49 -36.19 -5.36
C GLU A 584 67.55 -36.41 -4.15
N THR A 585 68.00 -36.14 -2.92
CA THR A 585 67.21 -36.39 -1.70
C THR A 585 66.45 -35.14 -1.27
N LEU A 586 65.12 -35.22 -1.19
CA LEU A 586 64.28 -34.21 -0.54
C LEU A 586 64.54 -34.24 0.98
N LEU A 587 64.99 -33.12 1.55
CA LEU A 587 65.29 -33.00 2.97
C LEU A 587 64.19 -32.30 3.76
N ALA A 588 63.55 -31.28 3.17
CA ALA A 588 62.47 -30.53 3.80
C ALA A 588 61.54 -29.90 2.75
N GLU A 589 60.32 -29.58 3.16
CA GLU A 589 59.35 -28.82 2.39
C GLU A 589 58.72 -27.76 3.31
N THR A 590 58.39 -26.61 2.75
CA THR A 590 57.73 -25.49 3.44
C THR A 590 56.75 -24.81 2.50
N THR A 591 55.98 -23.83 2.97
CA THR A 591 55.15 -22.97 2.13
C THR A 591 55.48 -21.50 2.36
N THR A 592 55.16 -20.65 1.38
CA THR A 592 55.39 -19.21 1.46
C THR A 592 54.37 -18.48 2.36
N GLY A 593 54.84 -17.45 3.06
CA GLY A 593 54.00 -16.51 3.80
C GLY A 593 53.29 -15.48 2.91
N ALA A 594 52.51 -14.58 3.51
CA ALA A 594 51.70 -13.57 2.80
C ALA A 594 52.50 -12.56 1.96
N THR A 595 53.82 -12.46 2.16
CA THR A 595 54.75 -11.64 1.37
C THR A 595 55.57 -12.47 0.38
N GLY A 596 55.24 -13.75 0.21
CA GLY A 596 56.01 -14.69 -0.62
C GLY A 596 57.25 -15.29 0.07
N ALA A 597 57.59 -14.90 1.30
CA ALA A 597 58.79 -15.35 1.99
C ALA A 597 58.69 -16.78 2.54
N PHE A 598 59.79 -17.53 2.55
CA PHE A 598 59.91 -18.88 3.10
C PHE A 598 61.25 -19.12 3.81
N ARG A 599 61.37 -20.18 4.62
CA ARG A 599 62.54 -20.49 5.46
C ARG A 599 62.66 -21.98 5.79
N PHE A 600 63.90 -22.48 5.91
CA PHE A 600 64.25 -23.83 6.36
C PHE A 600 65.24 -23.72 7.53
N VAL A 601 64.90 -24.21 8.72
CA VAL A 601 65.72 -24.03 9.95
C VAL A 601 66.37 -25.33 10.41
N GLY A 602 67.41 -25.23 11.26
CA GLY A 602 68.08 -26.36 11.90
C GLY A 602 69.05 -27.13 11.00
N LEU A 603 69.45 -26.56 9.86
CA LEU A 603 70.24 -27.25 8.83
C LEU A 603 71.72 -27.40 9.21
N PRO A 604 72.34 -28.58 8.98
CA PRO A 604 73.79 -28.76 9.09
C PRO A 604 74.53 -28.11 7.91
N ALA A 605 75.85 -27.99 8.03
CA ALA A 605 76.71 -27.61 6.91
C ALA A 605 76.57 -28.59 5.73
N GLY A 606 76.45 -28.06 4.51
CA GLY A 606 76.24 -28.80 3.27
C GLY A 606 75.69 -27.93 2.13
N SER A 607 75.69 -28.47 0.91
CA SER A 607 75.04 -27.83 -0.26
C SER A 607 73.61 -28.32 -0.45
N TYR A 608 72.74 -27.44 -0.93
CA TYR A 608 71.30 -27.62 -1.02
C TYR A 608 70.74 -27.00 -2.31
N ASP A 609 69.62 -27.52 -2.81
CA ASP A 609 68.85 -26.96 -3.93
C ASP A 609 67.41 -26.65 -3.49
N VAL A 610 66.93 -25.44 -3.78
CA VAL A 610 65.59 -24.95 -3.43
C VAL A 610 64.71 -24.95 -4.68
N MET A 611 63.52 -25.55 -4.62
CA MET A 611 62.60 -25.71 -5.76
C MET A 611 61.14 -25.41 -5.38
N PRO A 612 60.53 -24.30 -5.86
CA PRO A 612 59.11 -24.02 -5.69
C PRO A 612 58.21 -24.79 -6.67
N VAL A 613 56.98 -25.09 -6.24
CA VAL A 613 55.95 -25.79 -7.02
C VAL A 613 54.87 -24.80 -7.45
N ALA A 614 54.55 -24.75 -8.74
CA ALA A 614 53.57 -23.81 -9.28
C ALA A 614 52.11 -24.19 -8.91
N PRO A 615 51.33 -23.29 -8.27
CA PRO A 615 49.89 -23.47 -8.07
C PRO A 615 49.09 -23.60 -9.38
N SER A 616 47.97 -24.32 -9.32
CA SER A 616 47.03 -24.49 -10.45
C SER A 616 46.59 -23.12 -11.02
N GLY A 617 46.67 -22.97 -12.34
CA GLY A 617 46.35 -21.70 -13.02
C GLY A 617 47.47 -20.66 -13.02
N SER A 618 48.69 -21.03 -12.59
CA SER A 618 49.86 -20.13 -12.56
C SER A 618 51.14 -20.78 -13.10
N ALA A 619 52.20 -19.99 -13.26
CA ALA A 619 53.55 -20.46 -13.62
C ALA A 619 54.64 -19.75 -12.81
N ILE A 620 55.76 -20.44 -12.51
CA ILE A 620 56.89 -19.94 -11.70
C ILE A 620 58.22 -19.90 -12.48
N SER A 621 59.07 -18.90 -12.20
CA SER A 621 60.43 -18.76 -12.78
C SER A 621 61.44 -18.06 -11.85
N PRO A 622 62.70 -18.52 -11.72
CA PRO A 622 63.23 -19.80 -12.20
C PRO A 622 62.58 -20.99 -11.48
N THR A 623 62.86 -22.22 -11.92
CA THR A 623 62.28 -23.43 -11.29
C THR A 623 63.10 -23.98 -10.12
N SER A 624 64.38 -23.59 -9.97
CA SER A 624 65.20 -23.96 -8.81
C SER A 624 66.38 -22.99 -8.59
N ALA A 625 66.98 -23.01 -7.39
CA ALA A 625 68.15 -22.22 -7.01
C ALA A 625 69.01 -22.92 -5.94
N ALA A 626 70.34 -22.91 -6.11
CA ALA A 626 71.30 -23.61 -5.22
C ALA A 626 71.83 -22.71 -4.09
N VAL A 627 72.07 -23.30 -2.90
CA VAL A 627 72.58 -22.66 -1.68
C VAL A 627 73.61 -23.57 -1.01
N THR A 628 74.66 -23.03 -0.37
CA THR A 628 75.57 -23.83 0.49
C THR A 628 75.66 -23.19 1.87
N LEU A 629 75.55 -24.02 2.91
CA LEU A 629 75.83 -23.67 4.30
C LEU A 629 77.14 -24.27 4.76
N ASP A 630 77.89 -23.54 5.56
CA ASP A 630 79.11 -23.99 6.22
C ASP A 630 79.34 -23.20 7.52
N ASP A 631 80.50 -23.38 8.17
CA ASP A 631 80.84 -22.71 9.43
C ASP A 631 80.90 -21.17 9.29
N ASP A 632 81.18 -20.65 8.09
CA ASP A 632 81.22 -19.22 7.79
C ASP A 632 79.87 -18.69 7.25
N ASN A 633 79.05 -19.57 6.64
CA ASN A 633 77.75 -19.26 6.03
C ASN A 633 76.63 -20.08 6.68
N VAL A 634 76.20 -19.68 7.88
CA VAL A 634 75.07 -20.32 8.59
C VAL A 634 73.68 -19.81 8.15
N VAL A 635 73.63 -19.08 7.02
CA VAL A 635 72.45 -18.51 6.35
C VAL A 635 72.67 -18.49 4.83
N GLY A 636 71.61 -18.70 4.04
CA GLY A 636 71.61 -18.43 2.59
C GLY A 636 70.22 -18.04 2.09
N ASP A 637 70.16 -17.23 1.01
CA ASP A 637 68.94 -16.58 0.48
C ASP A 637 68.74 -16.83 -1.03
N VAL A 638 67.50 -17.04 -1.48
CA VAL A 638 67.11 -17.25 -2.90
C VAL A 638 65.79 -16.55 -3.27
N ALA A 639 65.50 -16.35 -4.58
CA ALA A 639 64.29 -15.65 -5.04
C ALA A 639 63.68 -16.22 -6.34
N PHE A 640 62.34 -16.17 -6.44
CA PHE A 640 61.52 -16.70 -7.54
C PHE A 640 60.35 -15.76 -7.91
N THR A 641 59.71 -15.97 -9.07
CA THR A 641 58.55 -15.16 -9.53
C THR A 641 57.35 -15.98 -10.02
N ILE A 642 56.12 -15.44 -9.91
CA ILE A 642 54.85 -16.14 -10.23
C ILE A 642 53.85 -15.27 -11.06
N GLN A 643 53.02 -15.87 -11.93
CA GLN A 643 52.02 -15.17 -12.79
C GLN A 643 50.73 -15.99 -13.07
N ALA A 644 49.59 -15.31 -13.29
CA ALA A 644 48.24 -15.88 -13.45
C ALA A 644 47.77 -16.10 -14.92
N VAL A 645 46.72 -16.91 -15.10
CA VAL A 645 45.99 -17.11 -16.38
C VAL A 645 44.52 -16.67 -16.25
N ALA A 646 43.92 -16.06 -17.28
CA ALA A 646 42.62 -15.35 -17.20
C ALA A 646 41.36 -16.24 -17.33
N GLN A 647 40.24 -15.82 -16.69
CA GLN A 647 38.96 -16.55 -16.61
C GLN A 647 37.78 -15.93 -17.40
N GLN A 648 36.68 -16.68 -17.56
CA GLN A 648 35.46 -16.33 -18.33
C GLN A 648 34.19 -16.26 -17.45
N THR A 649 33.09 -15.65 -17.93
CA THR A 649 31.78 -15.52 -17.23
C THR A 649 30.59 -16.01 -18.05
N LEU A 650 29.44 -16.31 -17.40
CA LEU A 650 28.20 -16.77 -18.05
C LEU A 650 27.13 -15.68 -18.16
N THR A 651 26.20 -15.81 -19.12
CA THR A 651 24.98 -14.98 -19.22
C THR A 651 23.71 -15.81 -19.24
N LEU A 652 22.62 -15.30 -18.64
CA LEU A 652 21.32 -15.96 -18.51
C LEU A 652 20.23 -15.23 -19.32
N SER A 653 19.20 -15.98 -19.73
CA SER A 653 17.97 -15.47 -20.32
C SER A 653 16.73 -16.12 -19.68
N PRO A 654 15.70 -15.33 -19.30
CA PRO A 654 15.70 -13.87 -19.31
C PRO A 654 16.65 -13.31 -18.21
N PRO A 655 17.21 -12.09 -18.37
CA PRO A 655 18.12 -11.49 -17.39
C PRO A 655 17.38 -10.98 -16.13
N SER A 656 16.07 -10.77 -16.22
CA SER A 656 15.18 -10.49 -15.09
C SER A 656 13.83 -11.17 -15.29
N SER A 657 13.10 -11.39 -14.20
CA SER A 657 11.78 -12.02 -14.18
C SER A 657 10.98 -11.46 -12.99
N GLU A 658 9.75 -11.03 -13.25
CA GLU A 658 8.78 -10.60 -12.24
C GLU A 658 7.74 -11.70 -12.10
N ARG A 659 7.29 -12.03 -10.88
CA ARG A 659 6.32 -13.11 -10.63
C ARG A 659 5.43 -12.82 -9.44
N LEU A 660 4.23 -13.40 -9.44
CA LEU A 660 3.40 -13.53 -8.25
C LEU A 660 3.81 -14.77 -7.43
N PRO A 661 3.35 -14.90 -6.17
CA PRO A 661 3.66 -16.06 -5.34
C PRO A 661 3.20 -17.37 -6.00
N GLY A 662 4.05 -18.40 -5.97
CA GLY A 662 3.83 -19.68 -6.67
C GLY A 662 4.03 -19.65 -8.20
N GLY A 663 4.28 -18.49 -8.82
CA GLY A 663 4.57 -18.38 -10.26
C GLY A 663 5.85 -19.11 -10.71
N THR A 664 5.98 -19.41 -12.00
CA THR A 664 7.13 -20.18 -12.55
C THR A 664 7.88 -19.48 -13.68
N GLN A 665 9.20 -19.71 -13.78
CA GLN A 665 10.07 -19.15 -14.82
C GLN A 665 11.12 -20.18 -15.24
N ARG A 666 11.40 -20.29 -16.53
CA ARG A 666 12.57 -21.05 -17.03
C ARG A 666 13.72 -20.11 -17.35
N PHE A 667 14.88 -20.34 -16.75
CA PHE A 667 16.14 -19.67 -17.07
C PHE A 667 17.01 -20.57 -17.94
N THR A 668 17.75 -19.97 -18.87
CA THR A 668 18.71 -20.69 -19.74
C THR A 668 20.02 -19.90 -19.82
N VAL A 669 21.16 -20.62 -19.82
CA VAL A 669 22.46 -19.99 -20.08
C VAL A 669 22.61 -19.78 -21.59
N THR A 670 22.87 -18.55 -22.01
CA THR A 670 22.87 -18.13 -23.43
C THR A 670 24.26 -17.83 -23.98
N SER A 671 25.24 -17.52 -23.13
CA SER A 671 26.65 -17.45 -23.51
C SER A 671 27.58 -17.81 -22.34
N GLY A 672 28.82 -18.16 -22.68
CA GLY A 672 29.82 -18.67 -21.73
C GLY A 672 30.09 -20.16 -21.97
N GLU A 673 30.56 -20.86 -20.94
CA GLU A 673 30.82 -22.30 -21.02
C GLU A 673 29.53 -23.12 -21.03
N THR A 674 29.54 -24.24 -21.75
CA THR A 674 28.41 -25.18 -21.78
C THR A 674 28.39 -26.02 -20.50
N GLY A 675 27.20 -26.19 -19.92
CA GLY A 675 27.00 -26.91 -18.67
C GLY A 675 27.39 -28.40 -18.71
N PRO A 676 27.21 -29.11 -17.58
CA PRO A 676 26.11 -28.88 -16.64
C PRO A 676 26.38 -27.83 -15.56
N PHE A 677 25.30 -27.21 -15.08
CA PHE A 677 25.31 -26.15 -14.08
C PHE A 677 24.67 -26.61 -12.76
N ASP A 678 25.17 -26.09 -11.64
CA ASP A 678 24.40 -25.96 -10.41
C ASP A 678 23.53 -24.71 -10.52
N TRP A 679 22.24 -24.84 -10.23
CA TRP A 679 21.31 -23.71 -10.18
C TRP A 679 21.09 -23.27 -8.74
N LEU A 680 21.14 -21.96 -8.49
CA LEU A 680 21.04 -21.37 -7.16
C LEU A 680 19.94 -20.31 -7.11
N VAL A 681 19.19 -20.27 -6.02
CA VAL A 681 18.28 -19.16 -5.68
C VAL A 681 18.81 -18.48 -4.43
N ASN A 682 19.04 -17.16 -4.49
CA ASN A 682 19.62 -16.37 -3.41
C ASN A 682 20.87 -17.01 -2.75
N GLY A 683 21.75 -17.60 -3.57
CA GLY A 683 22.97 -18.28 -3.14
C GLY A 683 22.81 -19.75 -2.71
N VAL A 684 21.59 -20.28 -2.59
CA VAL A 684 21.32 -21.67 -2.17
C VAL A 684 21.10 -22.56 -3.39
N VAL A 685 21.88 -23.65 -3.53
CA VAL A 685 21.71 -24.64 -4.61
C VAL A 685 20.34 -25.30 -4.51
N GLY A 686 19.54 -25.24 -5.59
CA GLY A 686 18.15 -25.72 -5.62
C GLY A 686 17.13 -24.78 -4.96
N GLY A 687 17.57 -23.73 -4.25
CA GLY A 687 16.71 -22.79 -3.54
C GLY A 687 16.08 -23.35 -2.25
N GLY A 688 14.96 -22.76 -1.83
CA GLY A 688 14.28 -23.12 -0.58
C GLY A 688 12.93 -22.42 -0.42
N ALA A 689 12.19 -22.71 0.66
CA ALA A 689 10.81 -22.26 0.83
C ALA A 689 10.64 -20.73 0.82
N THR A 690 11.61 -19.97 1.34
CA THR A 690 11.56 -18.50 1.46
C THR A 690 11.66 -17.79 0.12
N PHE A 691 12.60 -18.19 -0.74
CA PHE A 691 12.89 -17.49 -2.02
C PHE A 691 12.48 -18.30 -3.25
N GLY A 692 11.83 -19.45 -3.07
CA GLY A 692 11.47 -20.36 -4.16
C GLY A 692 12.58 -21.37 -4.48
N THR A 693 12.22 -22.37 -5.29
CA THR A 693 13.10 -23.51 -5.66
C THR A 693 13.42 -23.49 -7.14
N ILE A 694 14.56 -24.08 -7.53
CA ILE A 694 14.97 -24.21 -8.93
C ILE A 694 15.50 -25.62 -9.22
N ASP A 695 15.07 -26.21 -10.34
CA ASP A 695 15.52 -27.54 -10.76
C ASP A 695 16.85 -27.50 -11.53
N THR A 696 17.42 -28.68 -11.80
CA THR A 696 18.67 -28.83 -12.57
C THR A 696 18.58 -28.39 -14.02
N THR A 697 17.38 -28.11 -14.53
CA THR A 697 17.11 -27.65 -15.90
C THR A 697 16.93 -26.13 -16.00
N GLY A 698 17.00 -25.42 -14.87
CA GLY A 698 16.76 -23.98 -14.77
C GLY A 698 15.28 -23.60 -14.62
N PHE A 699 14.41 -24.55 -14.25
CA PHE A 699 12.99 -24.29 -13.99
C PHE A 699 12.78 -23.86 -12.55
N TYR A 700 12.43 -22.60 -12.36
CA TYR A 700 12.20 -21.94 -11.07
C TYR A 700 10.71 -21.88 -10.71
N VAL A 701 10.42 -22.07 -9.42
CA VAL A 701 9.10 -21.97 -8.80
C VAL A 701 9.18 -20.98 -7.63
N ALA A 702 8.35 -19.93 -7.67
CA ALA A 702 8.32 -18.87 -6.67
C ALA A 702 7.81 -19.35 -5.29
N PRO A 703 8.18 -18.66 -4.21
CA PRO A 703 7.66 -18.94 -2.87
C PRO A 703 6.15 -18.67 -2.78
N GLY A 704 5.49 -19.24 -1.76
CA GLY A 704 4.04 -19.08 -1.54
C GLY A 704 3.61 -17.72 -0.98
N SER A 705 4.56 -16.87 -0.61
CA SER A 705 4.36 -15.50 -0.13
C SER A 705 5.46 -14.59 -0.69
N VAL A 706 5.26 -13.27 -0.63
CA VAL A 706 6.31 -12.29 -0.97
C VAL A 706 7.44 -12.39 0.06
N PRO A 707 8.71 -12.63 -0.34
CA PRO A 707 9.83 -12.65 0.58
C PRO A 707 10.33 -11.23 0.89
N SER A 708 11.16 -11.13 1.94
CA SER A 708 11.95 -9.92 2.22
C SER A 708 13.44 -10.25 2.06
N PRO A 709 14.18 -9.60 1.13
CA PRO A 709 13.69 -8.67 0.11
C PRO A 709 12.88 -9.37 -0.99
N ALA A 710 11.95 -8.63 -1.60
CA ALA A 710 11.10 -9.12 -2.69
C ALA A 710 11.87 -9.42 -3.99
N SER A 711 13.05 -8.80 -4.18
CA SER A 711 13.94 -9.03 -5.32
C SER A 711 15.24 -9.71 -4.91
N PHE A 712 15.63 -10.77 -5.62
CA PHE A 712 16.78 -11.63 -5.29
C PHE A 712 17.36 -12.32 -6.55
N PRO A 713 18.63 -12.77 -6.52
CA PRO A 713 19.27 -13.37 -7.68
C PRO A 713 18.95 -14.87 -7.84
N VAL A 714 18.80 -15.30 -9.09
CA VAL A 714 18.83 -16.70 -9.53
C VAL A 714 20.05 -16.91 -10.43
N CYS A 715 20.91 -17.87 -10.12
CA CYS A 715 22.21 -18.03 -10.76
C CYS A 715 22.43 -19.43 -11.33
N ALA A 716 23.20 -19.52 -12.41
CA ALA A 716 23.77 -20.75 -12.93
C ALA A 716 25.30 -20.73 -12.71
N ARG A 717 25.84 -21.74 -12.03
CA ARG A 717 27.27 -21.91 -11.75
C ARG A 717 27.77 -23.18 -12.44
N LEU A 718 28.89 -23.11 -13.15
CA LEU A 718 29.42 -24.26 -13.89
C LEU A 718 29.96 -25.33 -12.92
N ARG A 719 29.59 -26.60 -13.12
CA ARG A 719 30.04 -27.68 -12.21
C ARG A 719 31.50 -28.09 -12.38
N SER A 720 32.06 -27.90 -13.58
CA SER A 720 33.47 -28.19 -13.86
C SER A 720 34.43 -27.08 -13.40
N ASP A 721 33.95 -25.84 -13.29
CA ASP A 721 34.67 -24.72 -12.67
C ASP A 721 33.68 -23.82 -11.90
N PRO A 722 33.52 -24.02 -10.58
CA PRO A 722 32.60 -23.23 -9.77
C PRO A 722 32.91 -21.72 -9.68
N SER A 723 34.05 -21.25 -10.18
CA SER A 723 34.32 -19.80 -10.30
C SER A 723 33.59 -19.15 -11.49
N VAL A 724 33.10 -19.95 -12.43
CA VAL A 724 32.36 -19.49 -13.62
C VAL A 724 30.86 -19.49 -13.33
N GLN A 725 30.29 -18.31 -13.11
CA GLN A 725 28.87 -18.10 -12.78
C GLN A 725 28.24 -16.95 -13.59
N GLY A 726 26.91 -16.99 -13.75
CA GLY A 726 26.08 -15.89 -14.21
C GLY A 726 24.74 -15.87 -13.46
N CYS A 727 24.09 -14.71 -13.37
CA CYS A 727 22.84 -14.54 -12.61
C CYS A 727 21.80 -13.71 -13.38
N ALA A 728 20.54 -13.92 -13.03
CA ALA A 728 19.37 -13.13 -13.41
C ALA A 728 18.64 -12.67 -12.13
N THR A 729 17.86 -11.59 -12.22
CA THR A 729 17.09 -11.06 -11.07
C THR A 729 15.65 -11.57 -11.08
N VAL A 730 15.18 -12.16 -9.98
CA VAL A 730 13.76 -12.43 -9.75
C VAL A 730 13.19 -11.38 -8.82
N THR A 731 12.00 -10.86 -9.13
CA THR A 731 11.16 -10.06 -8.22
C THR A 731 9.85 -10.80 -7.99
N ILE A 732 9.45 -10.97 -6.73
CA ILE A 732 8.14 -11.49 -6.35
C ILE A 732 7.26 -10.33 -5.90
N GLU A 733 6.18 -10.06 -6.62
CA GLU A 733 5.20 -9.04 -6.28
C GLU A 733 4.07 -9.62 -5.41
N PRO A 734 3.39 -8.78 -4.59
CA PRO A 734 2.15 -9.19 -3.93
C PRO A 734 1.07 -9.53 -4.95
N ILE A 735 0.16 -10.42 -4.57
CA ILE A 735 -1.07 -10.69 -5.34
C ILE A 735 -1.82 -9.35 -5.49
N PRO A 736 -2.19 -8.92 -6.72
CA PRO A 736 -2.78 -7.61 -6.94
C PRO A 736 -4.00 -7.34 -6.05
N THR A 737 -3.97 -6.21 -5.35
CA THR A 737 -5.17 -5.60 -4.76
C THR A 737 -6.05 -5.06 -5.88
N ALA A 738 -7.36 -5.06 -5.68
CA ALA A 738 -8.31 -4.74 -6.75
C ALA A 738 -8.14 -3.29 -7.28
N GLY A 739 -8.36 -3.11 -8.58
CA GLY A 739 -8.28 -1.81 -9.26
C GLY A 739 -7.44 -1.91 -10.52
N GLU A 740 -6.18 -2.32 -10.42
CA GLU A 740 -5.25 -2.43 -11.55
C GLU A 740 -5.31 -3.82 -12.22
N ASP A 741 -6.51 -4.39 -12.32
CA ASP A 741 -6.77 -5.74 -12.84
C ASP A 741 -7.94 -5.83 -13.84
N VAL A 742 -7.89 -6.85 -14.71
CA VAL A 742 -9.05 -7.31 -15.48
C VAL A 742 -9.35 -8.75 -15.07
N VAL A 743 -10.54 -8.98 -14.53
CA VAL A 743 -11.00 -10.33 -14.18
C VAL A 743 -11.68 -10.97 -15.39
N VAL A 744 -11.12 -12.06 -15.92
CA VAL A 744 -11.54 -12.70 -17.16
C VAL A 744 -12.24 -14.04 -16.87
N PHE A 745 -13.48 -14.17 -17.36
CA PHE A 745 -14.24 -15.42 -17.34
C PHE A 745 -14.71 -15.76 -18.74
N ASN A 746 -14.21 -16.86 -19.31
CA ASN A 746 -14.58 -17.27 -20.68
C ASN A 746 -15.59 -18.42 -20.69
N ASP A 747 -16.57 -18.25 -19.82
CA ASP A 747 -17.87 -18.91 -19.76
C ASP A 747 -18.83 -17.97 -19.03
N LEU A 748 -19.85 -17.46 -19.71
CA LEU A 748 -20.90 -16.66 -19.09
C LEU A 748 -21.80 -17.48 -18.13
N ASN A 749 -21.87 -18.80 -18.32
CA ASN A 749 -22.78 -19.68 -17.58
C ASN A 749 -22.41 -19.85 -16.11
N ILE A 750 -21.18 -19.52 -15.70
CA ILE A 750 -20.82 -19.39 -14.27
C ILE A 750 -21.66 -18.32 -13.56
N PHE A 751 -22.14 -17.31 -14.30
CA PHE A 751 -23.00 -16.22 -13.82
C PHE A 751 -24.49 -16.40 -14.16
N ALA A 752 -24.83 -17.38 -15.00
CA ALA A 752 -26.23 -17.73 -15.29
C ALA A 752 -26.88 -18.43 -14.10
N ASN A 753 -28.22 -18.37 -14.01
CA ASN A 753 -28.99 -19.05 -12.97
C ASN A 753 -28.62 -20.53 -12.76
N ASP A 754 -28.34 -21.26 -13.85
CA ASP A 754 -27.95 -22.68 -13.77
C ASP A 754 -26.59 -22.90 -13.11
N GLY A 755 -25.64 -21.97 -13.29
CA GLY A 755 -24.38 -21.92 -12.53
C GLY A 755 -24.62 -21.49 -11.09
N LEU A 756 -25.40 -20.44 -10.88
CA LEU A 756 -25.85 -19.91 -9.58
C LEU A 756 -26.77 -20.86 -8.79
N THR A 757 -27.06 -22.08 -9.28
CA THR A 757 -27.58 -23.16 -8.43
C THR A 757 -26.55 -23.65 -7.41
N GLU A 758 -25.26 -23.38 -7.64
CA GLU A 758 -24.17 -23.57 -6.69
C GLU A 758 -24.03 -22.33 -5.79
N PRO A 759 -24.27 -22.42 -4.46
CA PRO A 759 -24.14 -21.28 -3.56
C PRO A 759 -22.74 -20.64 -3.54
N ASN A 760 -21.68 -21.40 -3.80
CA ASN A 760 -20.33 -20.84 -3.88
C ASN A 760 -20.15 -19.86 -5.06
N ASN A 761 -20.91 -19.99 -6.15
CA ASN A 761 -20.93 -18.99 -7.21
C ASN A 761 -21.55 -17.66 -6.75
N HIS A 762 -22.41 -17.65 -5.73
CA HIS A 762 -22.91 -16.40 -5.14
C HIS A 762 -21.77 -15.69 -4.41
N THR A 763 -20.96 -16.42 -3.65
CA THR A 763 -19.75 -15.90 -3.01
C THR A 763 -18.76 -15.36 -4.04
N LEU A 764 -18.58 -16.03 -5.18
CA LEU A 764 -17.76 -15.53 -6.30
C LEU A 764 -18.26 -14.17 -6.79
N VAL A 765 -19.57 -14.02 -7.04
CA VAL A 765 -20.17 -12.75 -7.48
C VAL A 765 -19.98 -11.65 -6.42
N ARG A 766 -20.17 -11.97 -5.12
CA ARG A 766 -19.88 -11.04 -4.03
C ARG A 766 -18.43 -10.56 -4.06
N ASN A 767 -17.46 -11.48 -4.08
CA ASN A 767 -16.03 -11.15 -4.08
C ASN A 767 -15.61 -10.31 -5.31
N ILE A 768 -16.29 -10.47 -6.45
CA ILE A 768 -16.05 -9.67 -7.65
C ILE A 768 -16.46 -8.20 -7.46
N VAL A 769 -17.51 -7.91 -6.69
CA VAL A 769 -18.06 -6.54 -6.52
C VAL A 769 -17.72 -5.89 -5.16
N ASN A 770 -17.62 -6.69 -4.11
CA ASN A 770 -17.33 -6.30 -2.74
C ASN A 770 -15.86 -6.59 -2.40
N PHE A 771 -14.98 -5.80 -3.02
CA PHE A 771 -13.52 -5.86 -2.85
C PHE A 771 -12.97 -4.57 -2.24
N THR A 772 -11.75 -4.65 -1.69
CA THR A 772 -10.98 -3.49 -1.26
C THR A 772 -10.08 -3.00 -2.40
N SER A 773 -10.23 -1.73 -2.77
CA SER A 773 -9.33 -1.00 -3.68
C SER A 773 -8.89 0.32 -3.07
N SER A 774 -7.81 0.90 -3.58
CA SER A 774 -7.36 2.25 -3.28
C SER A 774 -7.82 3.23 -4.36
N GLY A 775 -7.91 4.53 -4.03
CA GLY A 775 -8.30 5.58 -4.98
C GLY A 775 -9.76 6.03 -4.88
N PRO A 776 -10.19 6.99 -5.71
CA PRO A 776 -11.49 7.65 -5.59
C PRO A 776 -12.69 6.70 -5.78
N ARG A 777 -12.51 5.52 -6.39
CA ARG A 777 -13.58 4.54 -6.60
C ARG A 777 -13.73 3.52 -5.45
N ALA A 778 -12.90 3.60 -4.41
CA ALA A 778 -12.98 2.71 -3.25
C ALA A 778 -14.34 2.76 -2.51
N SER A 779 -15.00 3.92 -2.52
CA SER A 779 -16.33 4.16 -1.94
C SER A 779 -17.48 4.17 -2.97
N ALA A 780 -17.19 3.91 -4.25
CA ALA A 780 -18.19 3.86 -5.30
C ALA A 780 -19.19 2.70 -5.09
N THR A 781 -20.46 2.91 -5.42
CA THR A 781 -21.57 1.98 -5.10
C THR A 781 -22.32 1.44 -6.32
N ARG A 782 -21.88 1.78 -7.54
CA ARG A 782 -22.57 1.42 -8.79
C ARG A 782 -21.79 0.40 -9.62
N VAL A 783 -22.53 -0.55 -10.18
CA VAL A 783 -22.04 -1.56 -11.13
C VAL A 783 -22.67 -1.28 -12.49
N LEU A 784 -21.84 -1.21 -13.52
CA LEU A 784 -22.28 -1.16 -14.91
C LEU A 784 -22.17 -2.54 -15.56
N TRP A 785 -23.25 -2.99 -16.18
CA TRP A 785 -23.22 -4.10 -17.14
C TRP A 785 -23.31 -3.53 -18.55
N ASP A 786 -22.20 -3.53 -19.27
CA ASP A 786 -22.18 -3.13 -20.67
C ASP A 786 -22.44 -4.32 -21.58
N HIS A 787 -23.61 -4.28 -22.23
CA HIS A 787 -24.00 -5.18 -23.32
C HIS A 787 -23.91 -4.47 -24.68
N GLY A 788 -23.14 -3.38 -24.73
CA GLY A 788 -22.79 -2.64 -25.93
C GLY A 788 -21.84 -3.38 -26.87
N HIS A 789 -21.17 -2.62 -27.75
CA HIS A 789 -20.21 -3.16 -28.73
C HIS A 789 -20.76 -4.34 -29.56
N ASN A 790 -22.08 -4.29 -29.87
CA ASN A 790 -22.85 -5.34 -30.53
C ASN A 790 -22.80 -6.72 -29.83
N SER A 791 -22.75 -6.76 -28.50
CA SER A 791 -22.68 -7.99 -27.69
C SER A 791 -23.60 -9.12 -28.15
N ASP A 792 -23.05 -10.34 -28.26
CA ASP A 792 -23.84 -11.56 -28.44
C ASP A 792 -24.71 -11.86 -27.19
N CYS A 793 -24.30 -11.36 -26.02
CA CYS A 793 -25.03 -11.44 -24.76
C CYS A 793 -26.05 -10.30 -24.64
N SER A 794 -27.09 -10.30 -25.48
CA SER A 794 -28.08 -9.20 -25.54
C SER A 794 -28.76 -8.87 -24.19
N ILE A 795 -29.33 -7.66 -24.05
CA ILE A 795 -30.09 -7.26 -22.84
C ILE A 795 -31.23 -8.23 -22.46
N SER A 796 -31.83 -8.92 -23.44
CA SER A 796 -32.85 -9.95 -23.20
C SER A 796 -32.30 -11.32 -22.80
N THR A 797 -31.04 -11.61 -23.14
CA THR A 797 -30.37 -12.90 -22.88
C THR A 797 -29.56 -12.86 -21.58
N CYS A 798 -28.91 -11.74 -21.30
CA CYS A 798 -27.91 -11.57 -20.23
C CYS A 798 -28.05 -10.27 -19.44
N GLY A 799 -28.82 -9.28 -19.91
CA GLY A 799 -28.92 -7.97 -19.26
C GLY A 799 -29.78 -7.96 -18.00
N ALA A 800 -29.91 -6.76 -17.42
CA ALA A 800 -30.70 -6.45 -16.22
C ALA A 800 -32.05 -7.18 -16.08
N PHE A 801 -32.76 -7.29 -17.20
CA PHE A 801 -34.15 -7.79 -17.26
C PHE A 801 -34.23 -9.22 -17.79
N SER A 802 -33.10 -9.87 -18.06
CA SER A 802 -33.06 -11.27 -18.46
C SER A 802 -33.41 -12.15 -17.25
N SER A 803 -34.26 -13.15 -17.45
CA SER A 803 -34.49 -14.15 -16.40
C SER A 803 -33.21 -14.92 -16.09
N ASN A 804 -32.33 -15.11 -17.07
CA ASN A 804 -31.10 -15.89 -17.01
C ASN A 804 -30.05 -15.36 -16.03
N MET A 805 -29.95 -14.04 -15.86
CA MET A 805 -28.96 -13.37 -14.97
C MET A 805 -29.60 -12.78 -13.70
N ALA A 806 -30.88 -13.06 -13.45
CA ALA A 806 -31.63 -12.49 -12.34
C ALA A 806 -31.01 -12.81 -10.96
N THR A 807 -30.46 -14.02 -10.77
CA THR A 807 -29.80 -14.38 -9.51
C THR A 807 -28.53 -13.56 -9.28
N THR A 808 -27.68 -13.40 -10.30
CA THR A 808 -26.44 -12.60 -10.22
C THR A 808 -26.73 -11.13 -9.94
N ARG A 809 -27.77 -10.55 -10.58
CA ARG A 809 -28.28 -9.21 -10.21
C ARG A 809 -28.68 -9.16 -8.73
N SER A 810 -29.50 -10.10 -8.27
CA SER A 810 -29.98 -10.14 -6.89
C SER A 810 -28.86 -10.31 -5.85
N VAL A 811 -27.75 -10.97 -6.20
CA VAL A 811 -26.57 -11.05 -5.33
C VAL A 811 -25.88 -9.70 -5.27
N ILE A 812 -25.65 -9.03 -6.40
CA ILE A 812 -25.00 -7.70 -6.45
C ILE A 812 -25.82 -6.64 -5.70
N GLU A 813 -27.13 -6.58 -5.95
CA GLU A 813 -28.04 -5.66 -5.26
C GLU A 813 -28.18 -5.99 -3.76
N GLY A 814 -28.00 -7.25 -3.38
CA GLY A 814 -27.95 -7.71 -1.99
C GLY A 814 -26.74 -7.21 -1.21
N GLU A 815 -25.64 -6.85 -1.87
CA GLU A 815 -24.47 -6.20 -1.25
C GLU A 815 -24.65 -4.67 -1.13
N GLY A 816 -25.85 -4.14 -1.40
CA GLY A 816 -26.15 -2.70 -1.31
C GLY A 816 -25.71 -1.87 -2.52
N LEU A 817 -25.25 -2.51 -3.59
CA LEU A 817 -24.80 -1.86 -4.81
C LEU A 817 -25.96 -1.63 -5.80
N THR A 818 -25.90 -0.54 -6.56
CA THR A 818 -26.84 -0.29 -7.67
C THR A 818 -26.30 -0.91 -8.97
N LEU A 819 -27.17 -1.54 -9.78
CA LEU A 819 -26.75 -2.23 -11.00
C LEU A 819 -27.51 -1.71 -12.23
N ASP A 820 -26.82 -0.93 -13.06
CA ASP A 820 -27.34 -0.44 -14.33
C ASP A 820 -26.82 -1.23 -15.53
N THR A 821 -27.70 -1.49 -16.50
CA THR A 821 -27.31 -2.04 -17.79
C THR A 821 -27.23 -0.92 -18.83
N ILE A 822 -26.11 -0.85 -19.53
CA ILE A 822 -25.86 0.07 -20.66
C ILE A 822 -25.64 -0.71 -21.96
N MET A 823 -25.77 0.00 -23.07
CA MET A 823 -25.56 -0.50 -24.43
C MET A 823 -24.59 0.45 -25.14
N SER A 824 -23.31 0.44 -24.75
CA SER A 824 -22.30 1.31 -25.36
C SER A 824 -22.23 1.11 -26.89
N ALA A 825 -22.11 2.20 -27.64
CA ALA A 825 -21.66 2.14 -29.03
C ALA A 825 -20.13 2.26 -29.07
N GLN A 826 -19.50 1.77 -30.14
CA GLN A 826 -18.07 1.95 -30.32
C GLN A 826 -17.70 3.44 -30.30
N GLY A 827 -16.69 3.81 -29.50
CA GLY A 827 -16.27 5.19 -29.28
C GLY A 827 -17.13 5.99 -28.29
N THR A 828 -17.88 5.33 -27.38
CA THR A 828 -18.74 6.02 -26.39
C THR A 828 -18.44 5.70 -24.93
N LEU A 829 -17.69 4.63 -24.65
CA LEU A 829 -17.29 4.27 -23.27
C LEU A 829 -16.05 5.06 -22.82
N VAL A 830 -16.11 6.40 -22.94
CA VAL A 830 -14.97 7.32 -22.71
C VAL A 830 -15.08 8.14 -21.42
N ASP A 831 -16.29 8.39 -20.94
CA ASP A 831 -16.56 9.17 -19.72
C ASP A 831 -17.25 8.27 -18.67
N ILE A 832 -16.49 7.43 -17.96
CA ILE A 832 -17.03 6.49 -16.96
C ILE A 832 -17.35 7.23 -15.64
N PRO A 833 -18.62 7.32 -15.21
CA PRO A 833 -19.02 8.11 -14.04
C PRO A 833 -18.29 7.72 -12.75
N GLY A 834 -17.96 8.70 -11.90
CA GLY A 834 -17.15 8.50 -10.69
C GLY A 834 -17.80 7.61 -9.61
N ASP A 835 -19.12 7.47 -9.62
CA ASP A 835 -19.90 6.58 -8.76
C ASP A 835 -19.82 5.10 -9.16
N VAL A 836 -19.20 4.78 -10.30
CA VAL A 836 -19.00 3.40 -10.78
C VAL A 836 -17.79 2.75 -10.12
N ARG A 837 -18.06 1.61 -9.48
CA ARG A 837 -17.11 0.71 -8.82
C ARG A 837 -16.61 -0.40 -9.74
N VAL A 838 -17.54 -0.98 -10.52
CA VAL A 838 -17.28 -2.17 -11.35
C VAL A 838 -17.93 -2.01 -12.71
N ILE A 839 -17.22 -2.40 -13.76
CA ILE A 839 -17.78 -2.53 -15.11
C ILE A 839 -17.62 -3.96 -15.62
N TRP A 840 -18.72 -4.54 -16.11
CA TRP A 840 -18.73 -5.85 -16.76
C TRP A 840 -18.90 -5.65 -18.26
N LEU A 841 -17.95 -6.18 -19.04
CA LEU A 841 -17.91 -6.14 -20.49
C LEU A 841 -18.37 -7.51 -21.01
N TRP A 842 -19.61 -7.60 -21.48
CA TRP A 842 -20.21 -8.89 -21.88
C TRP A 842 -20.03 -9.14 -23.38
N MET A 843 -19.27 -10.18 -23.75
CA MET A 843 -19.13 -10.74 -25.11
C MET A 843 -19.11 -9.72 -26.28
N PRO A 844 -18.28 -8.66 -26.24
CA PRO A 844 -18.27 -7.60 -27.25
C PRO A 844 -17.91 -8.14 -28.65
N GLN A 845 -18.68 -7.78 -29.67
CA GLN A 845 -18.45 -8.22 -31.06
C GLN A 845 -17.57 -7.27 -31.88
N VAL A 846 -17.26 -6.11 -31.30
CA VAL A 846 -16.53 -4.99 -31.91
C VAL A 846 -15.41 -4.57 -30.96
N ALA A 847 -14.22 -4.28 -31.49
CA ALA A 847 -13.10 -3.80 -30.69
C ALA A 847 -13.36 -2.41 -30.11
N TYR A 848 -12.96 -2.20 -28.85
CA TYR A 848 -12.93 -0.89 -28.21
C TYR A 848 -11.97 0.04 -28.95
N THR A 849 -12.31 1.33 -29.00
CA THR A 849 -11.41 2.36 -29.55
C THR A 849 -10.28 2.66 -28.56
N ARG A 850 -9.19 3.27 -29.06
CA ARG A 850 -8.06 3.70 -28.23
C ARG A 850 -8.48 4.60 -27.06
N ASP A 851 -9.46 5.49 -27.28
CA ASP A 851 -9.92 6.41 -26.24
C ASP A 851 -10.75 5.68 -25.16
N GLU A 852 -11.51 4.64 -25.55
CA GLU A 852 -12.21 3.76 -24.60
C GLU A 852 -11.25 2.86 -23.81
N ILE A 853 -10.20 2.32 -24.45
CA ILE A 853 -9.13 1.61 -23.74
C ILE A 853 -8.47 2.55 -22.71
N ASN A 854 -8.16 3.79 -23.09
CA ASN A 854 -7.57 4.77 -22.18
C ASN A 854 -8.51 5.13 -21.02
N ALA A 855 -9.82 5.26 -21.27
CA ALA A 855 -10.82 5.48 -20.22
C ALA A 855 -10.95 4.28 -19.27
N LEU A 856 -10.89 3.05 -19.79
CA LEU A 856 -10.88 1.82 -18.99
C LEU A 856 -9.59 1.69 -18.15
N LYS A 857 -8.42 2.02 -18.72
CA LYS A 857 -7.15 2.09 -17.98
C LYS A 857 -7.17 3.14 -16.87
N GLN A 858 -7.75 4.32 -17.12
CA GLN A 858 -7.92 5.34 -16.09
C GLN A 858 -8.90 4.88 -14.99
N PHE A 859 -10.04 4.29 -15.37
CA PHE A 859 -11.00 3.72 -14.43
C PHE A 859 -10.38 2.66 -13.51
N ALA A 860 -9.49 1.82 -14.06
CA ALA A 860 -8.69 0.86 -13.29
C ALA A 860 -7.73 1.55 -12.31
N ALA A 861 -6.92 2.50 -12.77
CA ALA A 861 -6.00 3.29 -11.93
C ALA A 861 -6.70 4.11 -10.83
N GLU A 862 -7.98 4.44 -11.02
CA GLU A 862 -8.84 5.11 -10.03
C GLU A 862 -9.44 4.17 -8.97
N GLY A 863 -9.13 2.86 -9.03
CA GLY A 863 -9.59 1.83 -8.09
C GLY A 863 -10.84 1.07 -8.53
N GLY A 864 -11.28 1.21 -9.79
CA GLY A 864 -12.43 0.51 -10.35
C GLY A 864 -12.04 -0.86 -10.92
N ARG A 865 -12.92 -1.88 -10.82
CA ARG A 865 -12.66 -3.22 -11.35
C ARG A 865 -13.33 -3.46 -12.70
N ILE A 866 -12.57 -4.03 -13.65
CA ILE A 866 -13.08 -4.48 -14.94
C ILE A 866 -13.29 -5.99 -14.90
N VAL A 867 -14.46 -6.46 -15.33
CA VAL A 867 -14.77 -7.87 -15.54
C VAL A 867 -15.01 -8.08 -17.03
N PHE A 868 -14.21 -8.91 -17.69
CA PHE A 868 -14.45 -9.32 -19.07
C PHE A 868 -15.12 -10.70 -19.08
N VAL A 869 -16.29 -10.81 -19.70
CA VAL A 869 -17.02 -12.09 -19.80
C VAL A 869 -17.13 -12.51 -21.26
N GLY A 870 -16.34 -13.53 -21.62
CA GLY A 870 -16.36 -14.18 -22.93
C GLY A 870 -17.10 -15.53 -22.89
N GLU A 871 -16.79 -16.38 -23.87
CA GLU A 871 -17.26 -17.75 -23.99
C GLU A 871 -16.30 -18.55 -24.89
N HIS A 872 -16.51 -19.86 -25.02
CA HIS A 872 -15.82 -20.71 -25.98
C HIS A 872 -16.19 -20.39 -27.44
N ALA A 873 -15.32 -20.76 -28.39
CA ALA A 873 -15.46 -20.38 -29.81
C ALA A 873 -16.71 -20.94 -30.53
N GLY A 874 -17.54 -21.74 -29.85
CA GLY A 874 -18.82 -22.23 -30.36
C GLY A 874 -19.96 -21.21 -30.18
N PHE A 875 -19.94 -20.43 -29.10
CA PHE A 875 -20.91 -19.37 -28.84
C PHE A 875 -20.31 -17.96 -28.96
N TYR A 876 -19.02 -17.78 -28.75
CA TYR A 876 -18.32 -16.49 -28.89
C TYR A 876 -17.25 -16.55 -29.99
N GLN A 877 -17.62 -16.14 -31.21
CA GLN A 877 -16.73 -16.19 -32.39
C GLN A 877 -15.79 -14.96 -32.49
N ARG A 878 -15.43 -14.36 -31.36
CA ARG A 878 -14.62 -13.12 -31.25
C ARG A 878 -13.50 -13.20 -30.21
N ILE A 879 -12.91 -14.39 -30.11
CA ILE A 879 -11.70 -14.66 -29.32
C ILE A 879 -10.54 -13.73 -29.72
N ASP A 880 -10.51 -13.29 -30.98
CA ASP A 880 -9.58 -12.28 -31.49
C ASP A 880 -9.81 -10.87 -30.90
N ILE A 881 -11.07 -10.45 -30.71
CA ILE A 881 -11.42 -9.17 -30.09
C ILE A 881 -11.10 -9.15 -28.61
N GLU A 882 -11.35 -10.25 -27.89
CA GLU A 882 -10.95 -10.39 -26.50
C GLU A 882 -9.42 -10.33 -26.35
N ASN A 883 -8.68 -11.12 -27.14
CA ASN A 883 -7.22 -11.11 -27.09
C ASN A 883 -6.63 -9.75 -27.48
N GLN A 884 -7.26 -9.02 -28.39
CA GLN A 884 -6.88 -7.65 -28.74
C GLN A 884 -7.15 -6.69 -27.57
N PHE A 885 -8.33 -6.77 -26.93
CA PHE A 885 -8.65 -5.97 -25.74
C PHE A 885 -7.64 -6.21 -24.61
N LEU A 886 -7.34 -7.48 -24.29
CA LEU A 886 -6.34 -7.81 -23.27
C LEU A 886 -4.96 -7.24 -23.62
N ALA A 887 -4.52 -7.39 -24.87
CA ALA A 887 -3.25 -6.82 -25.33
C ALA A 887 -3.20 -5.28 -25.27
N ASP A 888 -4.28 -4.58 -25.63
CA ASP A 888 -4.38 -3.12 -25.58
C ASP A 888 -4.43 -2.60 -24.12
N MET A 889 -5.03 -3.37 -23.21
CA MET A 889 -4.93 -3.16 -21.77
C MET A 889 -3.52 -3.46 -21.21
N GLY A 890 -2.62 -4.06 -22.00
CA GLY A 890 -1.25 -4.41 -21.59
C GLY A 890 -1.10 -5.79 -20.95
N ALA A 891 -2.18 -6.58 -20.90
CA ALA A 891 -2.15 -7.95 -20.38
C ALA A 891 -1.47 -8.93 -21.34
N GLN A 892 -0.97 -10.03 -20.77
CA GLN A 892 -0.33 -11.13 -21.51
C GLN A 892 -1.22 -12.38 -21.60
N MET A 893 -2.35 -12.38 -20.88
CA MET A 893 -3.35 -13.44 -20.91
C MET A 893 -3.98 -13.54 -22.31
N THR A 894 -4.21 -14.78 -22.75
CA THR A 894 -4.96 -15.04 -23.99
C THR A 894 -5.99 -16.14 -23.82
N ASN A 895 -7.10 -16.03 -24.53
CA ASN A 895 -8.12 -17.06 -24.69
C ASN A 895 -7.83 -17.86 -25.97
N VAL A 896 -7.93 -19.19 -25.91
CA VAL A 896 -7.70 -20.09 -27.06
C VAL A 896 -8.98 -20.68 -27.67
N GLY A 897 -10.16 -20.30 -27.18
CA GLY A 897 -11.47 -20.67 -27.73
C GLY A 897 -11.86 -22.15 -27.57
N ALA A 898 -11.15 -22.93 -26.75
CA ALA A 898 -11.35 -24.36 -26.58
C ALA A 898 -12.68 -24.70 -25.89
N MET A 899 -13.20 -25.92 -26.10
CA MET A 899 -14.39 -26.43 -25.38
C MET A 899 -13.94 -27.39 -24.28
N ILE A 900 -13.83 -26.91 -23.04
CA ILE A 900 -13.37 -27.71 -21.90
C ILE A 900 -14.54 -28.03 -20.95
N ASP A 901 -14.54 -29.24 -20.39
CA ASP A 901 -15.47 -29.69 -19.34
C ASP A 901 -16.95 -29.37 -19.63
N CYS A 902 -17.42 -29.83 -20.78
CA CYS A 902 -18.75 -29.48 -21.27
C CYS A 902 -19.91 -30.11 -20.49
N GLY A 903 -20.91 -29.29 -20.18
CA GLY A 903 -22.06 -29.61 -19.31
C GLY A 903 -21.92 -28.96 -17.92
N PHE A 904 -23.03 -28.81 -17.20
CA PHE A 904 -23.01 -28.15 -15.88
C PHE A 904 -22.44 -29.05 -14.78
N HIS A 905 -21.12 -28.98 -14.60
CA HIS A 905 -20.38 -29.71 -13.56
C HIS A 905 -20.08 -28.81 -12.37
N THR A 906 -20.11 -29.39 -11.16
CA THR A 906 -19.64 -28.72 -9.95
C THR A 906 -18.21 -29.20 -9.67
N GLN A 907 -17.25 -28.27 -9.75
CA GLN A 907 -15.83 -28.51 -9.54
C GLN A 907 -15.45 -28.31 -8.06
N PRO A 908 -14.55 -29.13 -7.49
CA PRO A 908 -14.18 -29.09 -6.08
C PRO A 908 -13.14 -28.00 -5.76
N LEU A 909 -12.94 -27.70 -4.47
CA LEU A 909 -11.89 -26.80 -3.97
C LEU A 909 -10.49 -27.01 -4.58
N SER A 910 -10.11 -28.24 -4.91
CA SER A 910 -8.81 -28.53 -5.56
C SER A 910 -8.66 -27.97 -6.99
N ARG A 911 -9.72 -27.36 -7.54
CA ARG A 911 -9.75 -26.64 -8.83
C ARG A 911 -9.81 -25.11 -8.67
N ILE A 912 -9.61 -24.61 -7.45
CA ILE A 912 -9.73 -23.20 -7.09
C ILE A 912 -8.39 -22.73 -6.54
N ALA A 913 -7.78 -21.73 -7.16
CA ALA A 913 -6.60 -21.09 -6.59
C ALA A 913 -6.98 -20.01 -5.57
N THR A 914 -6.12 -19.79 -4.58
CA THR A 914 -6.33 -18.77 -3.53
C THR A 914 -6.19 -17.36 -4.11
N HIS A 915 -7.29 -16.61 -4.15
CA HIS A 915 -7.34 -15.22 -4.59
C HIS A 915 -8.45 -14.46 -3.85
N GLN A 916 -8.42 -13.13 -3.83
CA GLN A 916 -9.52 -12.33 -3.28
C GLN A 916 -10.87 -12.67 -3.95
N VAL A 917 -10.88 -12.84 -5.28
CA VAL A 917 -12.06 -13.22 -6.08
C VAL A 917 -12.61 -14.61 -5.69
N THR A 918 -11.75 -15.54 -5.26
CA THR A 918 -12.13 -16.91 -4.90
C THR A 918 -12.17 -17.15 -3.38
N SER A 919 -12.08 -16.09 -2.57
CA SER A 919 -12.09 -16.19 -1.12
C SER A 919 -13.38 -16.85 -0.61
N GLY A 920 -13.24 -17.83 0.29
CA GLY A 920 -14.37 -18.58 0.87
C GLY A 920 -15.07 -19.56 -0.07
N LEU A 921 -14.65 -19.71 -1.34
CA LEU A 921 -15.19 -20.75 -2.22
C LEU A 921 -14.68 -22.14 -1.80
N THR A 922 -15.58 -23.11 -1.82
CA THR A 922 -15.30 -24.55 -1.57
C THR A 922 -15.63 -25.44 -2.78
N ALA A 923 -16.35 -24.89 -3.75
CA ALA A 923 -16.68 -25.46 -5.04
C ALA A 923 -17.02 -24.31 -6.02
N TYR A 924 -17.22 -24.63 -7.29
CA TYR A 924 -17.91 -23.73 -8.24
C TYR A 924 -18.64 -24.56 -9.31
N ARG A 925 -19.58 -23.95 -10.03
CA ARG A 925 -20.36 -24.62 -11.08
C ARG A 925 -20.40 -23.79 -12.36
N MET A 926 -20.15 -24.43 -13.50
CA MET A 926 -20.05 -23.79 -14.82
C MET A 926 -20.30 -24.81 -15.93
N ALA A 927 -20.27 -24.41 -17.21
CA ALA A 927 -20.48 -25.33 -18.33
C ALA A 927 -19.72 -24.94 -19.61
N CYS A 928 -18.90 -25.86 -20.15
CA CYS A 928 -18.23 -25.67 -21.44
C CYS A 928 -17.21 -24.51 -21.52
N ALA A 929 -16.48 -24.20 -20.44
CA ALA A 929 -15.60 -23.03 -20.43
C ALA A 929 -14.44 -23.07 -21.43
N SER A 930 -14.07 -21.89 -21.92
CA SER A 930 -12.86 -21.71 -22.71
C SER A 930 -11.62 -21.65 -21.85
N LYS A 931 -10.55 -22.25 -22.35
CA LYS A 931 -9.23 -22.22 -21.72
C LYS A 931 -8.60 -20.83 -21.85
N VAL A 932 -8.16 -20.27 -20.72
CA VAL A 932 -7.24 -19.14 -20.70
C VAL A 932 -5.80 -19.65 -20.60
N VAL A 933 -4.89 -18.91 -21.20
CA VAL A 933 -3.45 -19.08 -21.10
C VAL A 933 -2.94 -17.83 -20.39
N PRO A 934 -2.74 -17.90 -19.06
CA PRO A 934 -2.16 -16.79 -18.29
C PRO A 934 -0.75 -16.48 -18.79
N GLY A 935 -0.43 -15.21 -18.90
CA GLY A 935 0.95 -14.76 -19.04
C GLY A 935 1.74 -14.86 -17.73
N PRO A 936 3.07 -14.66 -17.80
CA PRO A 936 4.00 -14.55 -16.67
C PRO A 936 3.50 -13.88 -15.36
N ASN A 937 2.68 -12.83 -15.48
CA ASN A 937 2.25 -11.98 -14.37
C ASN A 937 0.73 -12.07 -14.09
N ASP A 938 0.04 -12.98 -14.77
CA ASP A 938 -1.41 -13.19 -14.64
C ASP A 938 -1.72 -14.32 -13.66
N PHE A 939 -2.87 -14.26 -13.00
CA PHE A 939 -3.26 -15.22 -11.97
C PHE A 939 -4.46 -16.08 -12.40
N ALA A 940 -4.25 -17.38 -12.61
CA ALA A 940 -5.34 -18.33 -12.86
C ALA A 940 -6.15 -18.57 -11.58
N ILE A 941 -7.47 -18.31 -11.61
CA ILE A 941 -8.34 -18.46 -10.43
C ILE A 941 -9.14 -19.77 -10.40
N LEU A 942 -9.58 -20.28 -11.57
CA LEU A 942 -10.40 -21.50 -11.70
C LEU A 942 -9.83 -22.44 -12.77
N PHE A 943 -9.96 -23.76 -12.56
CA PHE A 943 -9.31 -24.81 -13.36
C PHE A 943 -10.26 -25.96 -13.76
N ALA A 944 -10.46 -26.20 -15.06
CA ALA A 944 -11.23 -27.34 -15.55
C ALA A 944 -10.33 -28.56 -15.82
N SER A 945 -10.93 -29.74 -16.02
CA SER A 945 -10.20 -30.96 -16.40
C SER A 945 -10.19 -31.16 -17.92
N GLU A 946 -9.01 -31.04 -18.54
CA GLU A 946 -8.77 -31.38 -19.94
C GLU A 946 -7.94 -32.67 -20.01
N ASN A 947 -8.52 -33.79 -20.44
CA ASN A 947 -7.85 -35.10 -20.53
C ASN A 947 -7.15 -35.58 -19.23
N GLY A 948 -7.69 -35.19 -18.07
CA GLY A 948 -7.11 -35.50 -16.75
C GLY A 948 -6.02 -34.53 -16.29
N VAL A 949 -5.81 -33.43 -17.01
CA VAL A 949 -4.89 -32.34 -16.65
C VAL A 949 -5.70 -31.09 -16.32
N ASP A 950 -5.30 -30.40 -15.26
CA ASP A 950 -5.88 -29.13 -14.82
C ASP A 950 -5.50 -28.02 -15.79
N VAL A 951 -6.49 -27.30 -16.33
CA VAL A 951 -6.26 -26.18 -17.25
C VAL A 951 -6.99 -24.91 -16.78
N PRO A 952 -6.32 -23.75 -16.77
CA PRO A 952 -6.96 -22.48 -16.44
C PRO A 952 -8.12 -22.16 -17.39
N ILE A 953 -9.21 -21.63 -16.83
CA ILE A 953 -10.45 -21.28 -17.56
C ILE A 953 -11.03 -19.92 -17.12
N ALA A 954 -10.57 -19.40 -15.98
CA ALA A 954 -10.79 -18.02 -15.56
C ALA A 954 -9.51 -17.51 -14.89
N GLY A 955 -9.25 -16.22 -15.01
CA GLY A 955 -8.03 -15.60 -14.51
C GLY A 955 -8.21 -14.13 -14.15
N VAL A 956 -7.23 -13.58 -13.45
CA VAL A 956 -7.06 -12.14 -13.23
C VAL A 956 -5.82 -11.74 -14.02
N ALA A 957 -6.01 -10.88 -15.02
CA ALA A 957 -4.95 -10.38 -15.88
C ALA A 957 -4.35 -9.10 -15.29
N LYS A 958 -3.01 -9.03 -15.20
CA LYS A 958 -2.29 -7.80 -14.84
C LYS A 958 -2.26 -6.89 -16.06
N ILE A 959 -2.63 -5.63 -15.87
CA ILE A 959 -2.71 -4.63 -16.95
C ILE A 959 -1.66 -3.53 -16.78
N ASP A 960 -1.38 -2.82 -17.87
CA ASP A 960 -0.59 -1.58 -17.85
C ASP A 960 -1.57 -0.40 -17.93
N VAL A 961 -1.77 0.31 -16.83
CA VAL A 961 -2.65 1.49 -16.76
C VAL A 961 -2.08 2.71 -17.49
N THR A 962 -0.86 2.65 -18.05
CA THR A 962 -0.30 3.71 -18.89
C THR A 962 -1.18 3.94 -20.14
N PRO A 963 -1.66 5.17 -20.39
CA PRO A 963 -2.44 5.48 -21.58
C PRO A 963 -1.68 5.14 -22.87
N LEU A 964 -2.37 4.52 -23.82
CA LEU A 964 -1.83 4.23 -25.14
C LEU A 964 -1.38 5.53 -25.83
N PRO A 965 -0.17 5.60 -26.40
CA PRO A 965 0.40 6.83 -26.96
C PRO A 965 -0.44 7.34 -28.14
N GLU A 966 -0.44 8.65 -28.38
CA GLU A 966 -1.13 9.21 -29.55
C GLU A 966 -0.60 8.60 -30.84
N GLU A 967 -1.51 8.18 -31.73
CA GLU A 967 -1.13 7.86 -33.10
C GLU A 967 -0.47 9.09 -33.71
N ALA A 968 0.84 8.97 -34.00
CA ALA A 968 1.54 10.02 -34.71
C ALA A 968 0.78 10.32 -36.01
N PRO A 969 0.39 11.59 -36.28
CA PRO A 969 -0.49 11.90 -37.39
C PRO A 969 0.13 11.40 -38.69
N MET A 970 -0.52 10.39 -39.28
CA MET A 970 -0.10 9.76 -40.53
C MET A 970 0.27 10.86 -41.52
N PRO A 971 1.54 10.98 -41.94
CA PRO A 971 1.96 12.06 -42.81
C PRO A 971 1.12 11.95 -44.08
N SER A 972 0.43 13.04 -44.41
CA SER A 972 -0.56 13.10 -45.50
C SER A 972 0.14 12.98 -46.86
N SER A 973 0.64 11.79 -47.15
CA SER A 973 1.25 11.40 -48.40
C SER A 973 0.15 11.30 -49.44
N ARG A 974 -0.17 12.45 -50.03
CA ARG A 974 -0.74 12.53 -51.37
C ARG A 974 0.23 11.85 -52.33
N LEU A 975 0.15 10.53 -52.40
CA LEU A 975 0.86 9.70 -53.35
C LEU A 975 0.27 10.02 -54.72
N ARG A 976 0.84 11.05 -55.36
CA ARG A 976 0.59 11.37 -56.76
C ARG A 976 1.07 10.17 -57.58
N LEU A 977 0.14 9.26 -57.88
CA LEU A 977 0.27 8.26 -58.93
C LEU A 977 0.51 9.00 -60.25
N LYS A 978 1.79 9.19 -60.58
CA LYS A 978 2.22 9.65 -61.89
C LYS A 978 2.32 8.41 -62.78
N ALA A 979 1.20 8.06 -63.42
CA ALA A 979 1.13 6.93 -64.34
C ALA A 979 2.17 7.06 -65.46
N PRO A 980 2.92 5.98 -65.76
CA PRO A 980 3.62 5.83 -67.02
C PRO A 980 2.84 4.89 -67.96
N PHE A 981 2.35 5.47 -69.07
CA PHE A 981 2.05 4.83 -70.35
C PHE A 981 0.92 3.79 -70.49
N ASP A 982 0.18 3.96 -71.60
CA ASP A 982 -0.84 3.06 -72.10
C ASP A 982 -0.28 1.69 -72.55
N GLY A 983 -0.99 0.63 -72.19
CA GLY A 983 -0.82 -0.74 -72.71
C GLY A 983 -2.08 -1.55 -72.37
N PRO A 984 -2.62 -2.38 -73.29
CA PRO A 984 -3.94 -2.98 -73.10
C PRO A 984 -3.94 -4.14 -72.10
N ARG A 985 -5.11 -4.31 -71.46
CA ARG A 985 -5.54 -5.45 -70.64
C ARG A 985 -5.00 -6.81 -71.12
N THR A 986 -4.58 -7.66 -70.18
CA THR A 986 -5.31 -8.90 -69.82
C THR A 986 -4.83 -9.45 -68.46
N ASP A 987 -5.80 -10.02 -67.74
CA ASP A 987 -5.68 -11.02 -66.66
C ASP A 987 -5.25 -10.59 -65.23
N ASP A 988 -5.81 -11.32 -64.28
CA ASP A 988 -6.08 -10.95 -62.88
C ASP A 988 -5.21 -11.80 -61.93
N PRO A 989 -4.30 -11.22 -61.11
CA PRO A 989 -3.44 -11.99 -60.22
C PRO A 989 -4.18 -12.36 -58.93
N THR A 990 -4.49 -13.66 -58.80
CA THR A 990 -5.15 -14.23 -57.62
C THR A 990 -4.37 -14.02 -56.31
N GLY A 991 -5.08 -13.98 -55.18
CA GLY A 991 -4.58 -13.57 -53.85
C GLY A 991 -3.42 -14.37 -53.23
N ALA A 992 -2.83 -15.33 -53.93
CA ALA A 992 -1.61 -16.02 -53.50
C ALA A 992 -0.40 -15.07 -53.40
N ASP A 993 -0.28 -14.09 -54.30
CA ASP A 993 0.86 -13.16 -54.32
C ASP A 993 0.88 -12.20 -53.11
N LEU A 994 -0.28 -11.84 -52.58
CA LEU A 994 -0.39 -11.01 -51.37
C LEU A 994 0.13 -11.76 -50.12
N ILE A 995 -0.19 -13.04 -50.00
CA ILE A 995 0.29 -13.92 -48.92
C ILE A 995 1.82 -14.12 -49.03
N ALA A 996 2.36 -14.20 -50.25
CA ALA A 996 3.80 -14.32 -50.51
C ALA A 996 4.60 -13.02 -50.29
N TRP A 997 3.92 -11.87 -50.16
CA TRP A 997 4.49 -10.58 -49.76
C TRP A 997 4.48 -10.43 -48.23
N ILE A 998 3.36 -10.75 -47.57
CA ILE A 998 3.23 -10.67 -46.10
C ILE A 998 4.24 -11.60 -45.39
N ARG A 999 4.47 -12.82 -45.90
CA ARG A 999 5.45 -13.76 -45.32
C ARG A 999 6.94 -13.42 -45.55
N ARG A 1000 7.25 -12.26 -46.13
CA ARG A 1000 8.63 -11.83 -46.45
C ARG A 1000 9.03 -10.49 -45.80
N ARG A 1001 8.19 -9.97 -44.92
CA ARG A 1001 8.52 -8.93 -43.95
C ARG A 1001 8.33 -9.49 -42.54
#